data_AF-A0A6M3XG87-F1
#
_entry.id   AF-A0A6M3XG87-F1
#
_cell.length_a   1.000
_cell.length_b   1.000
_cell.length_c   1.000
_cell.angle_alpha   90.00
_cell.angle_beta   90.00
_cell.angle_gamma   90.00
#
_symmetry.space_group_name_H-M   'P 1'
#
loop_
_entity.id
_entity.type
_entity.pdbx_description
1 polymer ?
#
loop_
_entity_poly.entity_id
_entity_poly.type
_entity_poly.pdbx_seq_one_letter_code
_entity_poly.pdbx_strand_id
1 'polypeptide(L)'
;MPVSAGWWGDFFDRFAPKEEATLSGGNAGIIDWLYNRDKDLLYGNNNIDTFLIGGTATTSAISNFEVQGGAHFDNATTTGSLSIGGDLSVSGDTTLIDVILTNYLVNGNSTTTGYSSVGTADSNFNFTAGDLNASGELHISEGGVIMGNLGIGTTTPLARISVQGGGNNVLKLASSLGTELVTVQNDGNVGIGTTSPNSLLQVARSSGGTETLFKVGTSTNDDLLEVRSNGNVLINGGNVGIGLTAPVAKLDVVGAGTSGTAALLLRNGDNINYGYESAQIRFGFRNTDNYQHYLVTRHNTVASGNSFDFYTSDGTQNGVYPTNAVLGLSINGGNVGIGTTSPNNLFNVNSGSAPANSQFRVTANNAGGISLLAYSADNNALAFDTDYVSAWIARDTSAVQIYKQNDLLQFKLDDSLTVGSSYAPTTRMVIDMAGNVGIGDNSPDALLEISEEGTTPFMISNGDEGNGNFMIVTTSGNLGIGTTSPTATLHIVDTTNQDLFRVDDNGTDDTSPFVIRADGNVGIGTTGPGEKLTVVGSINLASTANGYIGYDNRNNIIPYSSTYNSFIIQQAPEAGRFIGFRPDNGAFVMAIDTTTGNVGIGTTTPLARISVQGGGNDVLKLASSLGTELVTVQNDGNVGIGTTSP
;
A
#
# COMPACT_ATOMS: atom_id res chain seq x y z
N MET A 1 64.17 1.82 125.15
CA MET A 1 64.63 2.09 126.53
C MET A 1 65.44 3.39 126.52
N PRO A 2 65.28 4.31 127.50
CA PRO A 2 65.58 5.73 127.29
C PRO A 2 66.70 6.32 128.19
N VAL A 3 67.31 7.43 127.76
CA VAL A 3 67.80 8.57 128.57
C VAL A 3 68.13 9.74 127.62
N SER A 4 67.32 10.82 127.58
CA SER A 4 67.46 12.12 128.28
C SER A 4 68.57 13.03 127.72
N ALA A 5 68.28 14.07 126.92
CA ALA A 5 67.76 15.41 127.31
C ALA A 5 68.79 16.26 128.12
N GLY A 6 69.18 17.47 127.72
CA GLY A 6 68.86 18.21 126.49
C GLY A 6 69.51 19.62 126.40
N TRP A 7 69.30 20.28 125.25
CA TRP A 7 69.43 21.73 124.95
C TRP A 7 70.74 22.49 125.25
N TRP A 8 71.59 22.59 124.23
CA TRP A 8 71.87 23.81 123.41
C TRP A 8 72.11 23.32 121.95
N GLY A 9 72.15 24.11 120.87
CA GLY A 9 71.90 25.54 120.63
C GLY A 9 72.42 25.94 119.22
N ASP A 10 71.85 26.95 118.55
CA ASP A 10 72.25 27.35 117.19
C ASP A 10 73.68 27.95 117.12
N PHE A 11 74.66 27.16 116.64
CA PHE A 11 75.89 27.67 116.00
C PHE A 11 76.61 26.55 115.23
N PHE A 12 77.14 26.86 114.04
CA PHE A 12 77.84 25.97 113.10
C PHE A 12 76.98 25.01 112.24
N ASP A 13 76.27 25.58 111.26
CA ASP A 13 75.94 24.89 110.00
C ASP A 13 76.26 25.79 108.78
N ARG A 14 77.49 26.32 108.77
CA ARG A 14 78.12 27.03 107.65
C ARG A 14 79.58 26.57 107.54
N PHE A 15 80.08 26.54 106.30
CA PHE A 15 81.44 26.15 105.87
C PHE A 15 81.70 24.63 105.66
N ALA A 16 81.07 24.09 104.61
CA ALA A 16 81.70 23.11 103.73
C ALA A 16 81.60 23.66 102.28
N PRO A 17 82.71 23.81 101.53
CA PRO A 17 82.68 24.39 100.19
C PRO A 17 82.07 23.41 99.18
N LYS A 18 81.19 23.94 98.30
CA LYS A 18 80.79 23.26 97.06
C LYS A 18 81.82 23.62 95.99
N GLU A 19 82.35 22.63 95.28
CA GLU A 19 83.18 22.87 94.10
C GLU A 19 82.28 23.22 92.90
N GLU A 20 82.36 24.46 92.44
CA GLU A 20 81.77 24.90 91.17
C GLU A 20 82.79 24.68 90.05
N ALA A 21 82.52 23.72 89.17
CA ALA A 21 83.37 23.43 88.02
C ALA A 21 83.16 24.47 86.91
N THR A 22 83.99 25.51 86.88
CA THR A 22 84.01 26.52 85.82
C THR A 22 84.72 25.99 84.57
N LEU A 23 83.96 25.67 83.53
CA LEU A 23 84.48 25.29 82.21
C LEU A 23 84.92 26.53 81.41
N SER A 24 86.15 26.99 81.61
CA SER A 24 86.74 28.07 80.80
C SER A 24 87.49 27.51 79.57
N GLY A 25 86.81 27.48 78.42
CA GLY A 25 87.41 27.29 77.08
C GLY A 25 87.20 28.55 76.23
N GLY A 26 88.23 29.00 75.51
CA GLY A 26 88.26 30.37 74.95
C GLY A 26 87.39 30.62 73.70
N ASN A 27 87.09 31.91 73.47
CA ASN A 27 86.49 32.50 72.27
C ASN A 27 85.01 32.16 71.94
N ALA A 28 84.12 32.42 72.89
CA ALA A 28 82.84 33.08 72.63
C ALA A 28 82.43 33.90 73.87
N GLY A 29 81.45 34.80 73.76
CA GLY A 29 80.99 35.61 74.90
C GLY A 29 80.51 34.75 76.06
N ILE A 30 80.84 35.15 77.30
CA ILE A 30 80.46 34.41 78.51
C ILE A 30 78.94 34.32 78.61
N ILE A 31 78.41 33.10 78.53
CA ILE A 31 77.01 32.76 78.72
C ILE A 31 76.95 31.89 79.97
N ASP A 32 76.10 32.28 80.91
CA ASP A 32 75.90 31.57 82.18
C ASP A 32 74.94 30.39 81.95
N TRP A 33 75.45 29.17 82.03
CA TRP A 33 74.69 27.93 81.82
C TRP A 33 74.48 27.20 83.15
N LEU A 34 73.22 27.09 83.57
CA LEU A 34 72.80 26.40 84.79
C LEU A 34 72.28 24.99 84.45
N TYR A 35 72.98 23.95 84.87
CA TYR A 35 72.50 22.57 84.80
C TYR A 35 71.59 22.25 86.00
N ASN A 36 70.30 22.07 85.76
CA ASN A 36 69.34 21.68 86.78
C ASN A 36 69.23 20.15 86.88
N ARG A 37 70.00 19.57 87.80
CA ARG A 37 70.08 18.14 88.06
C ARG A 37 68.72 17.50 88.46
N ASP A 38 67.78 18.27 89.01
CA ASP A 38 66.49 17.72 89.46
C ASP A 38 65.47 17.58 88.31
N LYS A 39 65.73 18.23 87.17
CA LYS A 39 64.95 18.09 85.92
C LYS A 39 65.73 17.47 84.77
N ASP A 40 67.02 17.21 84.97
CA ASP A 40 67.99 16.81 83.96
C ASP A 40 67.95 17.72 82.71
N LEU A 41 67.98 19.04 82.95
CA LEU A 41 67.82 20.10 81.95
C LEU A 41 68.93 21.14 82.09
N LEU A 42 69.58 21.49 80.98
CA LEU A 42 70.61 22.53 80.90
C LEU A 42 69.99 23.85 80.40
N TYR A 43 69.97 24.89 81.24
CA TYR A 43 69.35 26.19 80.95
C TYR A 43 70.38 27.31 80.89
N GLY A 44 70.48 28.01 79.75
CA GLY A 44 71.25 29.25 79.61
C GLY A 44 70.32 30.47 79.53
N ASN A 45 70.51 31.46 80.40
CA ASN A 45 69.66 32.66 80.43
C ASN A 45 70.34 33.85 79.72
N ASN A 46 70.28 33.86 78.38
CA ASN A 46 70.60 35.01 77.54
C ASN A 46 69.89 34.89 76.19
N ASN A 47 69.69 36.02 75.50
CA ASN A 47 69.28 36.06 74.08
C ASN A 47 70.42 35.51 73.20
N ILE A 48 70.49 34.18 73.09
CA ILE A 48 71.38 33.50 72.15
C ILE A 48 70.62 33.37 70.83
N ASP A 49 70.93 34.22 69.85
CA ASP A 49 70.28 34.16 68.53
C ASP A 49 70.54 32.80 67.83
N THR A 50 71.67 32.13 68.10
CA THR A 50 71.94 30.77 67.59
C THR A 50 72.92 29.99 68.48
N PHE A 51 72.49 28.86 69.01
CA PHE A 51 73.33 27.88 69.71
C PHE A 51 73.87 26.83 68.72
N LEU A 52 75.17 26.87 68.40
CA LEU A 52 75.79 25.95 67.42
C LEU A 52 76.36 24.69 68.08
N ILE A 53 75.90 23.51 67.64
CA ILE A 53 76.61 22.23 67.78
C ILE A 53 77.06 21.80 66.38
N GLY A 54 78.38 21.69 66.16
CA GLY A 54 78.93 21.20 64.90
C GLY A 54 80.21 20.42 65.09
N GLY A 55 80.32 19.30 64.36
CA GLY A 55 81.44 18.36 64.40
C GLY A 55 80.96 16.92 64.62
N THR A 56 81.68 15.96 64.04
CA THR A 56 81.42 14.51 64.13
C THR A 56 81.70 13.96 65.53
N ALA A 57 80.85 14.36 66.46
CA ALA A 57 80.89 14.01 67.87
C ALA A 57 79.79 12.98 68.16
N THR A 58 80.16 11.69 68.19
CA THR A 58 79.38 10.67 68.89
C THR A 58 79.52 10.88 70.40
N THR A 59 79.01 12.02 70.89
CA THR A 59 79.01 12.38 72.31
C THR A 59 77.84 11.75 73.00
N SER A 60 78.12 11.14 74.14
CA SER A 60 77.19 10.37 74.95
C SER A 60 75.95 11.17 75.33
N ALA A 61 74.78 10.66 74.93
CA ALA A 61 73.44 10.93 75.46
C ALA A 61 73.21 12.30 76.12
N ILE A 62 72.71 13.27 75.34
CA ILE A 62 72.05 14.45 75.90
C ILE A 62 70.57 14.08 76.15
N SER A 63 70.21 13.95 77.42
CA SER A 63 68.84 13.94 77.89
C SER A 63 68.31 15.37 77.92
N ASN A 64 67.08 15.55 77.44
CA ASN A 64 66.22 16.74 77.54
C ASN A 64 66.91 18.12 77.37
N PHE A 65 66.75 18.74 76.20
CA PHE A 65 67.41 20.00 75.87
C PHE A 65 66.39 21.12 75.60
N GLU A 66 66.43 22.21 76.37
CA GLU A 66 65.51 23.35 76.24
C GLU A 66 66.28 24.67 75.99
N VAL A 67 66.08 25.29 74.82
CA VAL A 67 66.73 26.56 74.44
C VAL A 67 65.66 27.62 74.19
N GLN A 68 65.79 28.82 74.76
CA GLN A 68 64.82 29.90 74.55
C GLN A 68 65.03 30.66 73.23
N GLY A 69 66.26 30.67 72.70
CA GLY A 69 66.61 31.25 71.40
C GLY A 69 66.69 30.20 70.30
N GLY A 70 67.38 30.51 69.19
CA GLY A 70 67.58 29.58 68.08
C GLY A 70 68.74 28.59 68.31
N ALA A 71 68.78 27.50 67.56
CA ALA A 71 69.88 26.53 67.59
C ALA A 71 70.24 26.01 66.20
N HIS A 72 71.46 25.50 66.05
CA HIS A 72 71.99 24.88 64.84
C HIS A 72 72.65 23.55 65.17
N PHE A 73 72.17 22.45 64.58
CA PHE A 73 72.79 21.12 64.74
C PHE A 73 73.35 20.63 63.40
N ASP A 74 74.64 20.32 63.37
CA ASP A 74 75.32 19.72 62.22
C ASP A 74 75.73 18.27 62.54
N ASN A 75 75.15 17.32 61.80
CA ASN A 75 75.45 15.88 61.87
C ASN A 75 75.37 15.28 63.30
N ALA A 76 74.29 15.59 64.03
CA ALA A 76 74.12 15.28 65.46
C ALA A 76 73.02 14.23 65.75
N THR A 77 72.93 13.75 66.99
CA THR A 77 71.85 12.85 67.44
C THR A 77 71.40 13.18 68.85
N THR A 78 70.10 13.41 69.07
CA THR A 78 69.52 13.53 70.43
C THR A 78 68.95 12.20 70.91
N THR A 79 68.92 12.01 72.23
CA THR A 79 68.41 10.78 72.88
C THR A 79 67.24 11.02 73.83
N GLY A 80 66.82 12.28 74.00
CA GLY A 80 65.67 12.72 74.78
C GLY A 80 65.04 13.95 74.15
N SER A 81 63.97 14.46 74.76
CA SER A 81 63.10 15.48 74.16
C SER A 81 63.84 16.80 73.89
N LEU A 82 63.54 17.41 72.74
CA LEU A 82 64.17 18.67 72.30
C LEU A 82 63.13 19.79 72.25
N SER A 83 63.34 20.88 72.98
CA SER A 83 62.46 22.06 73.03
C SER A 83 63.23 23.33 72.63
N ILE A 84 62.78 24.05 71.60
CA ILE A 84 63.46 25.28 71.13
C ILE A 84 62.46 26.41 70.87
N GLY A 85 62.65 27.53 71.58
CA GLY A 85 61.83 28.75 71.53
C GLY A 85 62.12 29.67 70.33
N GLY A 86 63.28 29.54 69.69
CA GLY A 86 63.62 30.21 68.43
C GLY A 86 63.69 29.26 67.23
N ASP A 87 64.37 29.71 66.17
CA ASP A 87 64.56 28.93 64.94
C ASP A 87 65.56 27.77 65.16
N LEU A 88 65.16 26.54 64.82
CA LEU A 88 66.09 25.41 64.72
C LEU A 88 66.55 25.25 63.26
N SER A 89 67.86 25.38 63.02
CA SER A 89 68.54 25.02 61.78
C SER A 89 69.22 23.65 61.92
N VAL A 90 69.16 22.80 60.89
CA VAL A 90 69.91 21.52 60.88
C VAL A 90 70.63 21.27 59.56
N SER A 91 71.83 20.70 59.64
CA SER A 91 72.65 20.26 58.52
C SER A 91 73.27 18.86 58.78
N GLY A 92 73.91 18.28 57.77
CA GLY A 92 74.43 16.91 57.82
C GLY A 92 73.33 15.85 57.94
N ASP A 93 73.69 14.65 58.37
CA ASP A 93 72.73 13.61 58.79
C ASP A 93 72.42 13.78 60.29
N THR A 94 71.30 14.41 60.61
CA THR A 94 70.93 14.74 62.00
C THR A 94 69.65 14.04 62.44
N THR A 95 69.70 13.27 63.53
CA THR A 95 68.57 12.53 64.10
C THR A 95 68.04 13.19 65.38
N LEU A 96 66.74 13.48 65.43
CA LEU A 96 66.11 14.15 66.58
C LEU A 96 64.93 13.30 67.10
N ILE A 97 64.73 13.29 68.43
CA ILE A 97 63.70 12.50 69.12
C ILE A 97 62.80 13.40 69.98
N ASP A 98 61.48 13.21 69.92
CA ASP A 98 60.42 13.94 70.67
C ASP A 98 60.64 15.47 70.70
N VAL A 99 60.27 16.13 69.61
CA VAL A 99 60.76 17.47 69.25
C VAL A 99 59.63 18.51 69.28
N ILE A 100 59.81 19.60 70.03
CA ILE A 100 58.89 20.74 70.16
C ILE A 100 59.63 22.02 69.75
N LEU A 101 59.19 22.67 68.67
CA LEU A 101 59.91 23.82 68.08
C LEU A 101 58.96 24.94 67.69
N THR A 102 59.47 26.16 67.66
CA THR A 102 58.71 27.33 67.17
C THR A 102 58.80 27.46 65.64
N ASN A 103 59.99 27.28 65.07
CA ASN A 103 60.28 27.27 63.64
C ASN A 103 61.35 26.20 63.35
N TYR A 104 61.34 25.61 62.14
CA TYR A 104 62.27 24.56 61.73
C TYR A 104 62.77 24.75 60.29
N LEU A 105 64.09 24.82 60.12
CA LEU A 105 64.79 25.00 58.85
C LEU A 105 65.79 23.86 58.64
N VAL A 106 65.63 23.12 57.54
CA VAL A 106 66.47 21.97 57.20
C VAL A 106 67.32 22.30 55.99
N ASN A 107 68.64 22.22 56.14
CA ASN A 107 69.63 22.47 55.09
C ASN A 107 70.52 21.22 54.85
N GLY A 108 69.95 20.04 55.12
CA GLY A 108 70.60 18.73 55.09
C GLY A 108 69.56 17.60 55.13
N ASN A 109 69.94 16.41 55.59
CA ASN A 109 69.03 15.28 55.75
C ASN A 109 68.72 15.08 57.24
N SER A 110 67.48 15.33 57.66
CA SER A 110 67.12 15.18 59.08
C SER A 110 66.00 14.16 59.29
N THR A 111 66.25 13.23 60.20
CA THR A 111 65.32 12.16 60.58
C THR A 111 64.75 12.47 61.96
N THR A 112 63.50 12.94 62.01
CA THR A 112 62.76 13.09 63.27
C THR A 112 62.03 11.80 63.61
N THR A 113 62.05 11.39 64.88
CA THR A 113 61.36 10.18 65.36
C THR A 113 60.63 10.45 66.67
N GLY A 114 59.52 9.76 66.92
CA GLY A 114 58.65 10.03 68.08
C GLY A 114 57.59 11.11 67.81
N TYR A 115 57.00 11.65 68.88
CA TYR A 115 55.97 12.69 68.80
C TYR A 115 56.62 14.05 68.58
N SER A 116 56.59 14.53 67.34
CA SER A 116 57.21 15.81 66.95
C SER A 116 56.15 16.84 66.57
N SER A 117 56.18 18.02 67.20
CA SER A 117 55.27 19.13 66.95
C SER A 117 56.05 20.42 66.67
N VAL A 118 55.88 20.99 65.48
CA VAL A 118 56.37 22.34 65.16
C VAL A 118 55.18 23.30 65.22
N GLY A 119 55.27 24.28 66.12
CA GLY A 119 54.17 25.17 66.51
C GLY A 119 53.60 24.84 67.89
N THR A 120 53.01 25.85 68.54
CA THR A 120 52.31 25.69 69.83
C THR A 120 50.97 24.93 69.64
N ALA A 121 50.45 24.35 70.72
CA ALA A 121 49.46 23.26 70.72
C ALA A 121 48.14 23.42 69.93
N ASP A 122 47.80 24.61 69.43
CA ASP A 122 46.60 24.88 68.60
C ASP A 122 46.94 25.45 67.20
N SER A 123 48.21 25.39 66.78
CA SER A 123 48.70 26.00 65.53
C SER A 123 48.96 24.94 64.44
N ASN A 124 48.51 25.20 63.22
CA ASN A 124 48.83 24.37 62.05
C ASN A 124 50.35 24.25 61.85
N PHE A 125 50.80 23.13 61.29
CA PHE A 125 52.14 22.97 60.72
C PHE A 125 52.29 23.89 59.48
N ASN A 126 52.55 25.17 59.75
CA ASN A 126 52.63 26.23 58.74
C ASN A 126 54.09 26.45 58.34
N PHE A 127 54.41 26.15 57.07
CA PHE A 127 55.56 26.77 56.42
C PHE A 127 55.24 28.24 56.16
N THR A 128 55.49 29.09 57.16
CA THR A 128 55.13 30.52 57.12
C THR A 128 56.09 31.37 56.26
N ALA A 129 57.02 30.73 55.53
CA ALA A 129 57.95 31.37 54.61
C ALA A 129 58.27 30.45 53.41
N GLY A 130 57.61 30.72 52.27
CA GLY A 130 57.87 30.03 51.00
C GLY A 130 57.16 28.68 50.84
N ASP A 131 56.98 28.27 49.59
CA ASP A 131 56.40 26.97 49.24
C ASP A 131 57.24 25.82 49.84
N LEU A 132 56.58 24.73 50.28
CA LEU A 132 57.25 23.46 50.56
C LEU A 132 57.74 22.84 49.25
N ASN A 133 58.87 23.35 48.75
CA ASN A 133 59.47 22.94 47.50
C ASN A 133 60.30 21.66 47.69
N ALA A 134 59.62 20.55 47.91
CA ALA A 134 60.23 19.23 47.77
C ALA A 134 60.64 19.05 46.30
N SER A 135 61.94 18.99 46.04
CA SER A 135 62.49 18.69 44.70
C SER A 135 62.29 17.22 44.28
N GLY A 136 61.73 16.40 45.16
CA GLY A 136 61.26 15.03 44.94
C GLY A 136 59.84 14.84 45.48
N GLU A 137 59.56 13.67 46.07
CA GLU A 137 58.22 13.34 46.57
C GLU A 137 58.01 13.77 48.03
N LEU A 138 56.86 14.37 48.33
CA LEU A 138 56.41 14.58 49.71
C LEU A 138 55.74 13.29 50.23
N HIS A 139 56.48 12.48 50.97
CA HIS A 139 55.94 11.26 51.61
C HIS A 139 55.29 11.58 52.95
N ILE A 140 54.00 11.31 53.07
CA ILE A 140 53.32 11.15 54.36
C ILE A 140 53.23 9.64 54.61
N SER A 141 54.00 9.14 55.57
CA SER A 141 54.07 7.72 55.90
C SER A 141 52.81 7.22 56.62
N GLU A 142 52.68 5.90 56.73
CA GLU A 142 51.53 5.21 57.31
C GLU A 142 51.25 5.71 58.74
N GLY A 143 50.10 6.36 58.94
CA GLY A 143 49.70 6.98 60.21
C GLY A 143 49.73 8.51 60.25
N GLY A 144 50.31 9.19 59.24
CA GLY A 144 50.27 10.66 59.16
C GLY A 144 48.85 11.20 58.86
N VAL A 145 48.34 12.07 59.73
CA VAL A 145 47.00 12.67 59.60
C VAL A 145 47.09 14.19 59.51
N ILE A 146 46.59 14.76 58.42
CA ILE A 146 46.38 16.21 58.30
C ILE A 146 45.03 16.54 58.94
N MET A 147 45.03 17.27 60.06
CA MET A 147 43.80 17.60 60.81
C MET A 147 43.04 18.81 60.22
N GLY A 148 43.72 19.65 59.42
CA GLY A 148 43.15 20.82 58.74
C GLY A 148 42.85 20.61 57.25
N ASN A 149 42.71 21.70 56.50
CA ASN A 149 42.62 21.67 55.03
C ASN A 149 44.02 21.58 54.41
N LEU A 150 44.25 20.60 53.53
CA LEU A 150 45.47 20.49 52.73
C LEU A 150 45.39 21.37 51.48
N GLY A 151 46.26 22.39 51.37
CA GLY A 151 46.49 23.15 50.14
C GLY A 151 47.65 22.57 49.34
N ILE A 152 47.45 22.32 48.04
CA ILE A 152 48.49 21.93 47.09
C ILE A 152 48.52 23.00 45.98
N GLY A 153 49.57 23.83 45.95
CA GLY A 153 49.65 24.99 45.03
C GLY A 153 48.73 26.16 45.38
N THR A 154 48.15 26.16 46.59
CA THR A 154 47.32 27.27 47.11
C THR A 154 47.58 27.51 48.58
N THR A 155 47.53 28.78 49.00
CA THR A 155 47.57 29.20 50.41
C THR A 155 46.19 29.44 51.01
N THR A 156 45.11 29.36 50.21
CA THR A 156 43.72 29.59 50.65
C THR A 156 42.83 28.41 50.29
N PRO A 157 42.99 27.25 50.96
CA PRO A 157 42.26 26.04 50.60
C PRO A 157 40.76 26.15 50.89
N LEU A 158 39.94 26.08 49.83
CA LEU A 158 38.48 26.20 49.86
C LEU A 158 37.77 24.92 50.33
N ALA A 159 38.48 23.79 50.42
CA ALA A 159 37.99 22.50 50.89
C ALA A 159 39.11 21.71 51.61
N ARG A 160 38.74 20.60 52.27
CA ARG A 160 39.66 19.71 53.02
C ARG A 160 40.89 19.26 52.25
N ILE A 161 40.78 19.11 50.94
CA ILE A 161 41.91 19.06 50.01
C ILE A 161 41.60 20.09 48.92
N SER A 162 42.51 21.01 48.66
CA SER A 162 42.39 22.04 47.63
C SER A 162 43.63 22.02 46.76
N VAL A 163 43.49 21.66 45.50
CA VAL A 163 44.58 21.56 44.54
C VAL A 163 44.43 22.67 43.50
N GLN A 164 45.45 23.53 43.39
CA GLN A 164 45.51 24.65 42.46
C GLN A 164 46.81 24.55 41.66
N GLY A 165 46.73 23.91 40.48
CA GLY A 165 47.90 23.65 39.65
C GLY A 165 48.34 24.87 38.83
N GLY A 166 49.66 25.11 38.76
CA GLY A 166 50.30 26.07 37.85
C GLY A 166 50.95 25.44 36.60
N GLY A 167 50.86 24.11 36.45
CA GLY A 167 51.44 23.34 35.33
C GLY A 167 50.37 22.61 34.50
N ASN A 168 50.80 21.78 33.54
CA ASN A 168 49.92 21.17 32.53
C ASN A 168 48.74 20.34 33.08
N ASN A 169 48.85 19.80 34.30
CA ASN A 169 47.78 19.04 34.96
C ASN A 169 47.62 19.50 36.41
N VAL A 170 46.37 19.59 36.86
CA VAL A 170 45.97 20.01 38.21
C VAL A 170 45.94 18.83 39.17
N LEU A 171 45.47 17.66 38.73
CA LEU A 171 45.44 16.43 39.54
C LEU A 171 45.78 15.22 38.67
N LYS A 172 46.62 14.33 39.18
CA LYS A 172 46.86 13.01 38.60
C LYS A 172 46.75 11.94 39.68
N LEU A 173 45.96 10.91 39.40
CA LEU A 173 45.92 9.66 40.15
C LEU A 173 46.44 8.57 39.21
N ALA A 174 47.53 7.89 39.59
CA ALA A 174 48.12 6.80 38.82
C ALA A 174 48.03 5.47 39.57
N SER A 175 48.09 4.37 38.84
CA SER A 175 48.31 3.03 39.40
C SER A 175 49.72 2.92 39.99
N SER A 176 49.97 1.88 40.79
CA SER A 176 51.31 1.53 41.29
C SER A 176 52.32 1.18 40.18
N LEU A 177 51.88 1.09 38.92
CA LEU A 177 52.73 0.90 37.73
C LEU A 177 52.92 2.20 36.92
N GLY A 178 52.49 3.35 37.46
CA GLY A 178 52.59 4.67 36.82
C GLY A 178 51.56 4.94 35.71
N THR A 179 50.60 4.04 35.48
CA THR A 179 49.52 4.26 34.50
C THR A 179 48.51 5.27 35.06
N GLU A 180 48.28 6.39 34.36
CA GLU A 180 47.28 7.39 34.78
C GLU A 180 45.86 6.79 34.75
N LEU A 181 45.17 6.91 35.87
CA LEU A 181 43.79 6.44 36.09
C LEU A 181 42.80 7.60 36.05
N VAL A 182 43.14 8.73 36.68
CA VAL A 182 42.38 9.99 36.62
C VAL A 182 43.35 11.15 36.40
N THR A 183 43.08 11.97 35.38
CA THR A 183 43.92 13.12 35.02
C THR A 183 43.03 14.34 34.82
N VAL A 184 43.26 15.40 35.60
CA VAL A 184 42.60 16.70 35.45
C VAL A 184 43.60 17.66 34.84
N GLN A 185 43.35 18.11 33.61
CA GLN A 185 44.19 19.11 32.92
C GLN A 185 43.97 20.53 33.47
N ASN A 186 44.89 21.44 33.15
CA ASN A 186 44.79 22.85 33.56
C ASN A 186 43.68 23.64 32.85
N ASP A 187 43.14 23.13 31.74
CA ASP A 187 41.93 23.61 31.09
C ASP A 187 40.62 23.11 31.75
N GLY A 188 40.74 22.27 32.79
CA GLY A 188 39.63 21.67 33.52
C GLY A 188 39.12 20.34 32.96
N ASN A 189 39.66 19.84 31.84
CA ASN A 189 39.24 18.58 31.25
C ASN A 189 39.65 17.38 32.14
N VAL A 190 38.67 16.54 32.51
CA VAL A 190 38.86 15.36 33.35
C VAL A 190 38.89 14.10 32.50
N GLY A 191 40.03 13.40 32.51
CA GLY A 191 40.21 12.08 31.91
C GLY A 191 40.10 10.99 32.97
N ILE A 192 39.37 9.92 32.66
CA ILE A 192 39.41 8.65 33.41
C ILE A 192 39.88 7.57 32.43
N GLY A 193 41.03 6.96 32.69
CA GLY A 193 41.69 6.02 31.77
C GLY A 193 42.24 6.65 30.48
N THR A 194 42.43 7.97 30.45
CA THR A 194 43.12 8.71 29.39
C THR A 194 44.03 9.80 29.97
N THR A 195 45.21 9.96 29.38
CA THR A 195 46.22 10.98 29.73
C THR A 195 45.99 12.32 29.03
N SER A 196 45.05 12.37 28.08
CA SER A 196 44.84 13.52 27.18
C SER A 196 43.36 13.70 26.87
N PRO A 197 42.53 14.03 27.89
CA PRO A 197 41.10 14.24 27.70
C PRO A 197 40.85 15.44 26.78
N ASN A 198 40.07 15.25 25.72
CA ASN A 198 39.74 16.31 24.74
C ASN A 198 38.36 16.94 24.96
N SER A 199 37.74 16.65 26.09
CA SER A 199 36.44 17.14 26.53
C SER A 199 36.36 17.16 28.05
N LEU A 200 35.40 17.91 28.61
CA LEU A 200 35.32 18.21 30.05
C LEU A 200 35.31 16.96 30.95
N LEU A 201 34.71 15.87 30.46
CA LEU A 201 34.83 14.55 31.04
C LEU A 201 34.97 13.50 29.93
N GLN A 202 36.15 12.89 29.80
CA GLN A 202 36.39 11.76 28.92
C GLN A 202 36.69 10.50 29.74
N VAL A 203 35.78 9.53 29.70
CA VAL A 203 36.03 8.17 30.22
C VAL A 203 36.44 7.28 29.05
N ALA A 204 37.65 6.73 29.11
CA ALA A 204 38.24 5.90 28.06
C ALA A 204 38.86 4.63 28.65
N ARG A 205 38.91 3.58 27.84
CA ARG A 205 39.67 2.35 28.12
C ARG A 205 40.34 1.87 26.85
N SER A 206 41.54 1.30 26.99
CA SER A 206 42.31 0.67 25.92
C SER A 206 41.82 -0.76 25.62
N SER A 207 40.53 -0.94 25.35
CA SER A 207 39.97 -2.22 24.91
C SER A 207 38.79 -2.01 23.93
N GLY A 208 38.85 -2.71 22.79
CA GLY A 208 37.78 -2.72 21.78
C GLY A 208 36.68 -3.76 22.06
N GLY A 209 36.46 -4.11 23.33
CA GLY A 209 35.48 -5.11 23.74
C GLY A 209 34.10 -4.50 23.98
N THR A 210 33.23 -5.26 24.65
CA THR A 210 31.88 -4.82 25.06
C THR A 210 31.83 -4.41 26.53
N GLU A 211 32.93 -3.85 27.06
CA GLU A 211 33.03 -3.45 28.47
C GLU A 211 32.23 -2.17 28.76
N THR A 212 31.77 -2.02 29.99
CA THR A 212 31.17 -0.77 30.50
C THR A 212 32.23 0.33 30.59
N LEU A 213 31.98 1.49 29.98
CA LEU A 213 32.74 2.73 30.18
C LEU A 213 32.11 3.61 31.27
N PHE A 214 30.78 3.81 31.20
CA PHE A 214 30.03 4.62 32.15
C PHE A 214 28.70 3.92 32.48
N LYS A 215 28.33 3.90 33.77
CA LYS A 215 27.12 3.25 34.25
C LYS A 215 26.47 4.07 35.35
N VAL A 216 25.16 4.25 35.22
CA VAL A 216 24.26 4.74 36.27
C VAL A 216 23.34 3.59 36.63
N GLY A 217 23.25 3.28 37.92
CA GLY A 217 22.39 2.21 38.43
C GLY A 217 21.73 2.58 39.75
N THR A 218 20.82 1.73 40.19
CA THR A 218 20.14 1.84 41.48
C THR A 218 20.99 1.25 42.63
N SER A 219 20.55 1.46 43.87
CA SER A 219 21.09 0.75 45.05
C SER A 219 20.82 -0.76 45.03
N THR A 220 19.99 -1.27 44.11
CA THR A 220 19.73 -2.70 43.88
C THR A 220 20.63 -3.31 42.80
N ASN A 221 21.61 -2.56 42.29
CA ASN A 221 22.49 -2.91 41.15
C ASN A 221 21.79 -3.03 39.79
N ASP A 222 20.57 -2.51 39.64
CA ASP A 222 19.91 -2.45 38.34
C ASP A 222 20.52 -1.34 37.48
N ASP A 223 21.02 -1.71 36.30
CA ASP A 223 21.52 -0.80 35.28
C ASP A 223 20.36 0.08 34.77
N LEU A 224 20.48 1.41 34.90
CA LEU A 224 19.52 2.37 34.34
C LEU A 224 20.02 2.95 33.02
N LEU A 225 21.31 3.30 32.97
CA LEU A 225 22.04 3.76 31.79
C LEU A 225 23.43 3.12 31.80
N GLU A 226 23.82 2.48 30.70
CA GLU A 226 25.14 1.89 30.52
C GLU A 226 25.68 2.27 29.14
N VAL A 227 26.84 2.94 29.09
CA VAL A 227 27.59 3.23 27.87
C VAL A 227 28.75 2.25 27.78
N ARG A 228 28.81 1.47 26.70
CA ARG A 228 29.83 0.44 26.46
C ARG A 228 30.90 0.89 25.47
N SER A 229 32.08 0.31 25.55
CA SER A 229 33.24 0.58 24.69
C SER A 229 33.03 0.25 23.20
N ASN A 230 32.03 -0.58 22.87
CA ASN A 230 31.62 -0.84 21.49
C ASN A 230 30.61 0.19 20.93
N GLY A 231 30.34 1.28 21.67
CA GLY A 231 29.40 2.34 21.27
C GLY A 231 27.93 2.06 21.62
N ASN A 232 27.59 0.88 22.15
CA ASN A 232 26.23 0.60 22.60
C ASN A 232 25.88 1.44 23.83
N VAL A 233 24.72 2.09 23.79
CA VAL A 233 24.09 2.73 24.95
C VAL A 233 22.85 1.93 25.33
N LEU A 234 22.90 1.25 26.47
CA LEU A 234 21.78 0.51 27.04
C LEU A 234 21.04 1.41 28.03
N ILE A 235 19.72 1.54 27.87
CA ILE A 235 18.84 2.17 28.85
C ILE A 235 17.83 1.09 29.27
N ASN A 236 17.93 0.65 30.52
CA ASN A 236 17.19 -0.50 31.02
C ASN A 236 16.19 -0.05 32.10
N GLY A 237 14.90 -0.22 31.79
CA GLY A 237 13.80 0.45 32.51
C GLY A 237 13.50 1.85 31.97
N GLY A 238 12.44 2.49 32.48
CA GLY A 238 12.06 3.87 32.12
C GLY A 238 11.64 4.09 30.66
N ASN A 239 11.62 5.36 30.26
CA ASN A 239 11.26 5.88 28.93
C ASN A 239 12.33 6.93 28.53
N VAL A 240 12.76 6.94 27.27
CA VAL A 240 13.79 7.88 26.76
C VAL A 240 13.11 9.10 26.16
N GLY A 241 13.21 10.25 26.84
CA GLY A 241 12.70 11.53 26.35
C GLY A 241 13.79 12.37 25.69
N ILE A 242 13.54 12.87 24.48
CA ILE A 242 14.38 13.86 23.80
C ILE A 242 13.53 15.11 23.54
N GLY A 243 13.90 16.23 24.17
CA GLY A 243 13.09 17.46 24.17
C GLY A 243 11.89 17.43 25.13
N LEU A 244 11.85 16.45 26.05
CA LEU A 244 10.73 16.22 26.97
C LEU A 244 11.19 16.00 28.41
N THR A 245 10.35 16.39 29.37
CA THR A 245 10.55 16.15 30.82
C THR A 245 9.73 14.97 31.36
N ALA A 246 8.73 14.51 30.61
CA ALA A 246 7.84 13.41 31.00
C ALA A 246 7.47 12.54 29.77
N PRO A 247 8.41 11.71 29.26
CA PRO A 247 8.18 10.90 28.07
C PRO A 247 7.14 9.79 28.32
N VAL A 248 6.15 9.68 27.43
CA VAL A 248 5.03 8.73 27.56
C VAL A 248 5.28 7.37 26.87
N ALA A 249 6.27 7.30 25.99
CA ALA A 249 6.68 6.09 25.27
C ALA A 249 8.17 5.76 25.50
N LYS A 250 8.57 4.52 25.17
CA LYS A 250 9.94 4.03 25.39
C LYS A 250 11.02 4.87 24.70
N LEU A 251 10.70 5.44 23.55
CA LEU A 251 11.42 6.55 22.92
C LEU A 251 10.36 7.59 22.56
N ASP A 252 10.52 8.80 23.06
CA ASP A 252 9.57 9.91 22.89
C ASP A 252 10.36 11.18 22.56
N VAL A 253 10.09 11.76 21.38
CA VAL A 253 10.97 12.75 20.75
C VAL A 253 10.13 13.91 20.21
N VAL A 254 10.31 15.10 20.77
CA VAL A 254 9.61 16.31 20.34
C VAL A 254 10.55 17.30 19.65
N GLY A 255 10.23 17.63 18.40
CA GLY A 255 10.88 18.72 17.66
C GLY A 255 10.29 20.07 18.08
N ALA A 256 11.01 20.80 18.93
CA ALA A 256 10.57 22.11 19.43
C ALA A 256 11.05 23.32 18.59
N GLY A 257 11.47 23.12 17.34
CA GLY A 257 12.09 24.14 16.48
C GLY A 257 11.16 24.71 15.42
N THR A 258 11.18 26.03 15.21
CA THR A 258 10.44 26.74 14.14
C THR A 258 11.13 26.71 12.77
N SER A 259 12.01 25.75 12.54
CA SER A 259 12.79 25.56 11.32
C SER A 259 12.88 24.06 11.02
N GLY A 260 12.92 23.68 9.73
CA GLY A 260 12.71 22.30 9.22
C GLY A 260 13.72 21.21 9.59
N THR A 261 14.38 21.31 10.74
CA THR A 261 15.13 20.22 11.37
C THR A 261 14.16 19.14 11.84
N ALA A 262 14.31 17.91 11.37
CA ALA A 262 13.49 16.79 11.80
C ALA A 262 13.73 16.44 13.29
N ALA A 263 12.65 16.14 14.02
CA ALA A 263 12.74 15.68 15.41
C ALA A 263 13.50 14.34 15.53
N LEU A 264 13.29 13.44 14.56
CA LEU A 264 14.01 12.20 14.38
C LEU A 264 14.48 12.09 12.92
N LEU A 265 15.75 11.72 12.73
CA LEU A 265 16.39 11.66 11.42
C LEU A 265 16.94 10.25 11.18
N LEU A 266 16.30 9.51 10.27
CA LEU A 266 16.63 8.11 9.96
C LEU A 266 17.29 8.04 8.58
N ARG A 267 18.62 8.11 8.56
CA ARG A 267 19.42 8.04 7.33
C ARG A 267 19.84 6.60 7.06
N ASN A 268 19.60 6.15 5.83
CA ASN A 268 20.25 4.98 5.25
C ASN A 268 20.40 5.19 3.74
N GLY A 269 21.24 4.36 3.12
CA GLY A 269 21.50 4.38 1.68
C GLY A 269 22.93 4.82 1.39
N ASP A 270 23.72 3.89 0.86
CA ASP A 270 24.97 4.20 0.16
C ASP A 270 24.72 4.11 -1.35
N ASN A 271 25.48 4.87 -2.13
CA ASN A 271 25.20 5.12 -3.55
C ASN A 271 25.24 3.83 -4.40
N ILE A 272 24.07 3.34 -4.83
CA ILE A 272 23.81 2.36 -5.93
C ILE A 272 25.04 1.56 -6.39
N ASN A 273 25.28 0.36 -5.80
CA ASN A 273 25.93 -0.77 -6.48
C ASN A 273 26.01 -2.10 -5.70
N TYR A 274 25.77 -2.15 -4.38
CA TYR A 274 25.93 -3.38 -3.59
C TYR A 274 24.75 -3.69 -2.65
N GLY A 275 23.72 -4.36 -3.20
CA GLY A 275 22.94 -5.46 -2.60
C GLY A 275 22.32 -5.40 -1.19
N TYR A 276 22.58 -4.37 -0.37
CA TYR A 276 22.23 -4.32 1.04
C TYR A 276 21.76 -2.91 1.44
N GLU A 277 20.70 -2.42 0.77
CA GLU A 277 19.87 -1.38 1.36
C GLU A 277 19.23 -1.96 2.62
N SER A 278 19.80 -1.71 3.80
CA SER A 278 19.14 -2.07 5.07
C SER A 278 17.79 -1.34 5.19
N ALA A 279 16.85 -1.89 5.96
CA ALA A 279 15.65 -1.14 6.31
C ALA A 279 16.00 -0.01 7.29
N GLN A 280 15.41 1.19 7.12
CA GLN A 280 15.58 2.27 8.10
C GLN A 280 14.80 2.01 9.38
N ILE A 281 13.63 1.39 9.24
CA ILE A 281 12.84 0.89 10.35
C ILE A 281 12.47 -0.55 10.06
N ARG A 282 12.70 -1.41 11.06
CA ARG A 282 12.41 -2.84 11.04
C ARG A 282 11.56 -3.19 12.25
N PHE A 283 10.44 -3.86 12.03
CA PHE A 283 9.52 -4.28 13.08
C PHE A 283 9.52 -5.80 13.19
N GLY A 284 9.90 -6.33 14.36
CA GLY A 284 9.89 -7.77 14.65
C GLY A 284 8.74 -8.19 15.56
N PHE A 285 8.47 -9.49 15.62
CA PHE A 285 7.39 -10.09 16.41
C PHE A 285 7.83 -10.51 17.82
N ARG A 286 7.03 -10.19 18.86
CA ARG A 286 7.20 -10.64 20.25
C ARG A 286 8.63 -10.50 20.82
N ASN A 287 9.24 -9.32 20.67
CA ASN A 287 10.62 -9.05 21.12
C ASN A 287 11.70 -9.94 20.46
N THR A 288 11.39 -10.51 19.29
CA THR A 288 12.33 -11.26 18.45
C THR A 288 12.42 -10.64 17.07
N ASP A 289 13.52 -10.90 16.37
CA ASP A 289 13.72 -10.50 14.97
C ASP A 289 12.93 -11.38 13.99
N ASN A 290 11.80 -11.98 14.41
CA ASN A 290 10.98 -12.85 13.58
C ASN A 290 9.87 -12.08 12.85
N TYR A 291 9.47 -12.57 11.66
CA TYR A 291 8.36 -12.07 10.84
C TYR A 291 8.44 -10.56 10.58
N GLN A 292 9.59 -10.14 10.04
CA GLN A 292 9.96 -8.74 9.97
C GLN A 292 9.15 -7.94 8.93
N HIS A 293 8.69 -6.75 9.32
CA HIS A 293 8.15 -5.71 8.43
C HIS A 293 9.17 -4.57 8.32
N TYR A 294 9.17 -3.85 7.19
CA TYR A 294 10.21 -2.86 6.87
C TYR A 294 9.63 -1.57 6.29
N LEU A 295 10.27 -0.45 6.64
CA LEU A 295 10.12 0.85 5.98
C LEU A 295 11.47 1.24 5.37
N VAL A 296 11.44 1.59 4.09
CA VAL A 296 12.64 1.81 3.28
C VAL A 296 12.44 3.02 2.37
N THR A 297 13.46 3.85 2.22
CA THR A 297 13.49 4.91 1.22
C THR A 297 14.56 4.62 0.18
N ARG A 298 14.16 4.55 -1.09
CA ARG A 298 15.14 4.57 -2.18
C ARG A 298 15.47 6.02 -2.51
N HIS A 299 16.75 6.36 -2.45
CA HIS A 299 17.26 7.68 -2.78
C HIS A 299 18.04 7.64 -4.10
N ASN A 300 17.69 8.54 -5.02
CA ASN A 300 18.38 8.72 -6.29
C ASN A 300 19.12 10.07 -6.28
N THR A 301 20.25 10.15 -7.00
CA THR A 301 21.03 11.39 -7.13
C THR A 301 20.35 12.45 -8.01
N VAL A 302 19.31 12.07 -8.76
CA VAL A 302 18.37 12.97 -9.43
C VAL A 302 17.03 13.00 -8.69
N ALA A 303 16.30 14.12 -8.80
CA ALA A 303 15.05 14.33 -8.06
C ALA A 303 13.96 13.29 -8.39
N SER A 304 13.96 12.73 -9.59
CA SER A 304 13.05 11.66 -10.04
C SER A 304 13.49 10.28 -9.55
N GLY A 305 12.52 9.45 -9.13
CA GLY A 305 12.77 8.09 -8.66
C GLY A 305 13.02 7.94 -7.15
N ASN A 306 13.12 9.04 -6.40
CA ASN A 306 13.08 9.00 -4.94
C ASN A 306 11.75 8.41 -4.45
N SER A 307 11.79 7.58 -3.41
CA SER A 307 10.58 6.95 -2.88
C SER A 307 10.61 6.57 -1.41
N PHE A 308 9.43 6.28 -0.88
CA PHE A 308 9.21 5.65 0.41
C PHE A 308 8.35 4.40 0.22
N ASP A 309 8.86 3.26 0.66
CA ASP A 309 8.30 1.93 0.40
C ASP A 309 8.00 1.18 1.71
N PHE A 310 6.88 0.47 1.70
CA PHE A 310 6.31 -0.26 2.83
C PHE A 310 6.28 -1.75 2.50
N TYR A 311 7.03 -2.53 3.27
CA TYR A 311 7.15 -3.97 3.08
C TYR A 311 6.62 -4.73 4.29
N THR A 312 5.81 -5.77 4.03
CA THR A 312 5.31 -6.70 5.04
C THR A 312 6.03 -8.03 4.97
N SER A 313 6.13 -8.76 6.10
CA SER A 313 6.64 -10.14 6.06
C SER A 313 5.80 -11.01 5.13
N ASP A 314 6.46 -11.86 4.35
CA ASP A 314 5.85 -12.92 3.53
C ASP A 314 5.39 -14.15 4.37
N GLY A 315 5.62 -14.14 5.68
CA GLY A 315 5.43 -15.29 6.56
C GLY A 315 6.71 -16.08 6.88
N THR A 316 7.86 -15.68 6.35
CA THR A 316 9.17 -16.26 6.71
C THR A 316 9.60 -15.77 8.08
N GLN A 317 9.87 -16.71 8.99
CA GLN A 317 10.27 -16.41 10.38
C GLN A 317 11.53 -15.53 10.40
N ASN A 318 12.67 -16.00 9.88
CA ASN A 318 13.91 -15.23 9.79
C ASN A 318 13.98 -14.45 8.47
N GLY A 319 12.94 -13.66 8.18
CA GLY A 319 12.88 -12.82 6.99
C GLY A 319 14.06 -11.84 6.92
N VAL A 320 14.54 -11.56 5.71
CA VAL A 320 15.57 -10.54 5.42
C VAL A 320 15.06 -9.69 4.26
N TYR A 321 15.15 -8.36 4.39
CA TYR A 321 14.81 -7.42 3.31
C TYR A 321 15.89 -7.46 2.21
N PRO A 322 15.53 -7.42 0.91
CA PRO A 322 14.17 -7.47 0.36
C PRO A 322 13.62 -8.89 0.15
N THR A 323 14.47 -9.91 0.24
CA THR A 323 14.22 -11.28 -0.26
C THR A 323 12.93 -11.92 0.25
N ASN A 324 12.58 -11.72 1.53
CA ASN A 324 11.43 -12.35 2.18
C ASN A 324 10.41 -11.29 2.64
N ALA A 325 10.12 -10.32 1.76
CA ALA A 325 9.33 -9.14 2.08
C ALA A 325 8.39 -8.76 0.92
N VAL A 326 7.08 -8.65 1.20
CA VAL A 326 6.04 -8.30 0.23
C VAL A 326 5.86 -6.78 0.20
N LEU A 327 6.03 -6.17 -0.97
CA LEU A 327 5.72 -4.75 -1.18
C LEU A 327 4.20 -4.53 -1.10
N GLY A 328 3.74 -3.80 -0.08
CA GLY A 328 2.36 -3.35 0.00
C GLY A 328 2.14 -2.04 -0.76
N LEU A 329 3.02 -1.06 -0.53
CA LEU A 329 2.88 0.32 -1.00
C LEU A 329 4.26 0.91 -1.32
N SER A 330 4.37 1.59 -2.44
CA SER A 330 5.45 2.51 -2.79
C SER A 330 4.89 3.89 -3.06
N ILE A 331 5.60 4.93 -2.62
CA ILE A 331 5.35 6.32 -2.97
C ILE A 331 6.58 6.81 -3.73
N ASN A 332 6.53 6.84 -5.07
CA ASN A 332 7.67 7.18 -5.93
C ASN A 332 7.38 8.48 -6.70
N GLY A 333 8.18 9.53 -6.49
CA GLY A 333 8.01 10.81 -7.20
C GLY A 333 6.64 11.49 -7.03
N GLY A 334 5.86 11.12 -6.01
CA GLY A 334 4.48 11.56 -5.79
C GLY A 334 3.40 10.56 -6.27
N ASN A 335 3.77 9.60 -7.13
CA ASN A 335 2.88 8.54 -7.58
C ASN A 335 2.80 7.40 -6.55
N VAL A 336 1.62 6.83 -6.37
CA VAL A 336 1.30 5.77 -5.40
C VAL A 336 1.18 4.43 -6.13
N GLY A 337 2.08 3.51 -5.83
CA GLY A 337 2.05 2.14 -6.33
C GLY A 337 1.61 1.16 -5.26
N ILE A 338 0.44 0.54 -5.43
CA ILE A 338 0.02 -0.58 -4.58
C ILE A 338 0.44 -1.86 -5.28
N GLY A 339 1.42 -2.56 -4.71
CA GLY A 339 2.10 -3.70 -5.33
C GLY A 339 3.17 -3.37 -6.39
N THR A 340 3.45 -2.10 -6.67
CA THR A 340 4.50 -1.67 -7.63
C THR A 340 5.38 -0.55 -7.06
N THR A 341 6.69 -0.57 -7.38
CA THR A 341 7.67 0.48 -7.01
C THR A 341 7.84 1.59 -8.04
N SER A 342 7.23 1.43 -9.22
CA SER A 342 7.33 2.32 -10.37
C SER A 342 5.96 2.65 -10.95
N PRO A 343 5.06 3.27 -10.17
CA PRO A 343 3.74 3.70 -10.65
C PRO A 343 3.86 4.72 -11.80
N ASN A 344 3.39 4.34 -12.99
CA ASN A 344 3.45 5.17 -14.21
C ASN A 344 2.31 6.21 -14.28
N ASN A 345 1.27 6.00 -13.49
CA ASN A 345 0.17 6.90 -13.21
C ASN A 345 0.15 7.23 -11.71
N LEU A 346 -0.54 8.31 -11.34
CA LEU A 346 -0.61 8.78 -9.94
C LEU A 346 -1.08 7.70 -8.95
N PHE A 347 -1.96 6.80 -9.38
CA PHE A 347 -2.37 5.63 -8.60
C PHE A 347 -2.31 4.39 -9.48
N ASN A 348 -1.31 3.55 -9.23
CA ASN A 348 -1.04 2.35 -10.00
C ASN A 348 -1.29 1.14 -9.10
N VAL A 349 -2.55 0.70 -9.00
CA VAL A 349 -2.86 -0.60 -8.38
C VAL A 349 -2.41 -1.69 -9.34
N ASN A 350 -1.24 -2.23 -9.07
CA ASN A 350 -0.66 -3.34 -9.80
C ASN A 350 -0.11 -4.29 -8.75
N SER A 351 -0.99 -5.15 -8.23
CA SER A 351 -0.52 -6.36 -7.60
C SER A 351 0.30 -7.12 -8.64
N GLY A 352 1.60 -7.28 -8.40
CA GLY A 352 2.53 -7.94 -9.34
C GLY A 352 2.19 -9.40 -9.66
N SER A 353 1.14 -9.94 -9.04
CA SER A 353 0.41 -11.14 -9.44
C SER A 353 -1.10 -10.85 -9.53
N ALA A 354 -1.79 -11.54 -10.45
CA ALA A 354 -3.25 -11.50 -10.55
C ALA A 354 -3.87 -12.16 -9.30
N PRO A 355 -4.74 -11.47 -8.54
CA PRO A 355 -5.32 -12.01 -7.32
C PRO A 355 -6.48 -12.97 -7.59
N ALA A 356 -6.68 -13.89 -6.65
CA ALA A 356 -7.87 -14.76 -6.56
C ALA A 356 -9.14 -14.02 -6.08
N ASN A 357 -8.98 -12.75 -5.72
CA ASN A 357 -10.02 -11.78 -5.43
C ASN A 357 -9.79 -10.61 -6.38
N SER A 358 -10.43 -9.47 -6.18
CA SER A 358 -10.19 -8.30 -7.01
C SER A 358 -8.85 -7.62 -6.74
N GLN A 359 -8.27 -6.95 -7.75
CA GLN A 359 -7.15 -6.01 -7.55
C GLN A 359 -7.66 -4.71 -6.92
N PHE A 360 -8.88 -4.29 -7.26
CA PHE A 360 -9.63 -3.26 -6.57
C PHE A 360 -10.90 -3.85 -5.94
N ARG A 361 -10.81 -4.47 -4.75
CA ARG A 361 -11.99 -5.04 -4.07
C ARG A 361 -12.57 -4.06 -3.07
N VAL A 362 -13.85 -3.74 -3.21
CA VAL A 362 -14.65 -3.06 -2.19
C VAL A 362 -15.66 -4.07 -1.65
N THR A 363 -15.49 -4.44 -0.37
CA THR A 363 -16.42 -5.29 0.38
C THR A 363 -17.01 -4.54 1.56
N ALA A 364 -18.25 -4.82 1.90
CA ALA A 364 -18.85 -4.45 3.18
C ALA A 364 -19.46 -5.71 3.81
N ASN A 365 -19.27 -5.92 5.12
CA ASN A 365 -19.82 -7.04 5.88
C ASN A 365 -19.63 -8.43 5.19
N ASN A 366 -18.46 -8.64 4.56
CA ASN A 366 -18.07 -9.84 3.82
C ASN A 366 -18.89 -10.20 2.55
N ALA A 367 -19.77 -9.33 2.07
CA ALA A 367 -20.39 -9.46 0.75
C ALA A 367 -19.51 -8.85 -0.36
N GLY A 368 -19.53 -9.42 -1.57
CA GLY A 368 -18.83 -8.88 -2.74
C GLY A 368 -19.67 -7.81 -3.45
N GLY A 369 -19.08 -6.64 -3.68
CA GLY A 369 -19.67 -5.54 -4.46
C GLY A 369 -18.82 -5.23 -5.68
N ILE A 370 -18.03 -4.15 -5.59
CA ILE A 370 -17.16 -3.63 -6.66
C ILE A 370 -15.76 -4.25 -6.54
N SER A 371 -15.05 -4.47 -7.65
CA SER A 371 -14.10 -5.59 -7.69
C SER A 371 -13.04 -5.52 -8.84
N LEU A 372 -12.39 -4.39 -9.19
CA LEU A 372 -11.74 -4.25 -10.53
C LEU A 372 -10.56 -5.21 -10.66
N LEU A 373 -10.38 -5.64 -11.90
CA LEU A 373 -9.89 -6.94 -12.25
C LEU A 373 -10.91 -7.88 -11.56
N ALA A 374 -12.12 -7.87 -12.19
CA ALA A 374 -13.50 -8.26 -11.79
C ALA A 374 -14.55 -7.19 -11.31
N TYR A 375 -14.58 -5.88 -11.69
CA TYR A 375 -15.53 -4.91 -11.02
C TYR A 375 -16.98 -4.93 -11.46
N SER A 376 -17.81 -4.51 -10.50
CA SER A 376 -19.19 -4.10 -10.68
C SER A 376 -19.38 -2.58 -10.90
N ALA A 377 -18.35 -1.82 -11.25
CA ALA A 377 -18.67 -0.69 -12.10
C ALA A 377 -18.83 -1.30 -13.48
N ASP A 378 -20.08 -1.37 -13.93
CA ASP A 378 -20.42 -1.64 -15.31
C ASP A 378 -20.05 -0.40 -16.13
N ASN A 379 -18.75 -0.17 -16.17
CA ASN A 379 -18.01 0.78 -16.96
C ASN A 379 -16.64 0.14 -17.21
N ASN A 380 -16.74 -1.11 -17.66
CA ASN A 380 -15.69 -2.14 -17.70
C ASN A 380 -15.05 -2.10 -19.07
N ALA A 381 -14.29 -1.04 -19.32
CA ALA A 381 -13.67 -0.82 -20.60
C ALA A 381 -12.44 -1.72 -20.72
N LEU A 382 -12.62 -2.86 -21.39
CA LEU A 382 -11.54 -3.48 -22.12
C LEU A 382 -11.46 -2.74 -23.46
N ALA A 383 -10.67 -1.67 -23.46
CA ALA A 383 -10.52 -0.74 -24.58
C ALA A 383 -9.17 -0.92 -25.27
N PHE A 384 -9.18 -0.79 -26.59
CA PHE A 384 -8.07 -1.04 -27.49
C PHE A 384 -7.81 0.18 -28.35
N ASP A 385 -6.53 0.46 -28.59
CA ASP A 385 -6.03 1.59 -29.39
C ASP A 385 -6.56 2.96 -28.93
N THR A 386 -6.96 2.99 -27.67
CA THR A 386 -7.25 4.17 -26.90
C THR A 386 -6.71 4.01 -25.49
N ASP A 387 -6.17 5.09 -24.94
CA ASP A 387 -5.82 5.19 -23.53
C ASP A 387 -6.85 6.08 -22.85
N TYR A 388 -7.27 5.69 -21.64
CA TYR A 388 -8.20 6.50 -20.85
C TYR A 388 -7.43 7.61 -20.13
N VAL A 389 -7.08 8.65 -20.88
CA VAL A 389 -6.45 9.86 -20.35
C VAL A 389 -7.50 10.97 -20.29
N SER A 390 -8.48 10.79 -19.40
CA SER A 390 -9.65 11.67 -19.16
C SER A 390 -10.70 11.74 -20.27
N ALA A 391 -10.32 11.45 -21.51
CA ALA A 391 -11.22 10.95 -22.53
C ALA A 391 -10.61 9.66 -23.10
N TRP A 392 -11.36 8.96 -23.94
CA TRP A 392 -10.78 7.99 -24.85
C TRP A 392 -9.95 8.76 -25.87
N ILE A 393 -8.65 8.82 -25.63
CA ILE A 393 -7.73 9.45 -26.55
C ILE A 393 -7.31 8.37 -27.53
N ALA A 394 -7.57 8.59 -28.81
CA ALA A 394 -7.08 7.78 -29.90
C ALA A 394 -5.55 7.63 -29.77
N ARG A 395 -5.11 6.38 -29.70
CA ARG A 395 -3.70 5.97 -29.82
C ARG A 395 -3.42 5.43 -31.23
N ASP A 396 -4.46 5.03 -31.96
CA ASP A 396 -4.43 4.74 -33.40
C ASP A 396 -5.61 5.43 -34.14
N THR A 397 -5.66 5.24 -35.46
CA THR A 397 -6.71 5.65 -36.41
C THR A 397 -7.99 4.82 -36.34
N SER A 398 -8.02 3.80 -35.49
CA SER A 398 -9.23 3.06 -35.11
C SER A 398 -9.18 2.75 -33.62
N ALA A 399 -10.33 2.42 -33.02
CA ALA A 399 -10.39 2.00 -31.64
C ALA A 399 -11.61 1.10 -31.38
N VAL A 400 -11.46 0.21 -30.40
CA VAL A 400 -12.47 -0.81 -30.07
C VAL A 400 -12.68 -0.85 -28.56
N GLN A 401 -13.92 -1.05 -28.11
CA GLN A 401 -14.21 -1.24 -26.69
C GLN A 401 -15.21 -2.39 -26.49
N ILE A 402 -14.81 -3.37 -25.69
CA ILE A 402 -15.77 -4.24 -25.01
C ILE A 402 -16.08 -3.53 -23.69
N TYR A 403 -17.33 -3.12 -23.54
CA TYR A 403 -17.75 -2.23 -22.48
C TYR A 403 -19.06 -2.76 -21.90
N LYS A 404 -18.97 -3.51 -20.80
CA LYS A 404 -20.14 -3.66 -19.94
C LYS A 404 -20.45 -2.27 -19.40
N GLN A 405 -21.55 -1.69 -19.87
CA GLN A 405 -22.02 -0.35 -19.58
C GLN A 405 -23.56 -0.29 -19.65
N ASN A 406 -24.20 0.36 -18.67
CA ASN A 406 -25.67 0.53 -18.57
C ASN A 406 -26.45 -0.79 -18.58
N ASP A 407 -25.90 -1.84 -17.94
CA ASP A 407 -26.47 -3.20 -18.01
C ASP A 407 -26.59 -3.77 -19.43
N LEU A 408 -25.86 -3.17 -20.37
CA LEU A 408 -25.59 -3.71 -21.69
C LEU A 408 -24.16 -4.24 -21.72
N LEU A 409 -23.93 -5.41 -22.31
CA LEU A 409 -22.63 -5.75 -22.87
C LEU A 409 -22.53 -5.05 -24.24
N GLN A 410 -21.80 -3.94 -24.29
CA GLN A 410 -21.67 -3.12 -25.49
C GLN A 410 -20.38 -3.47 -26.24
N PHE A 411 -20.48 -3.52 -27.56
CA PHE A 411 -19.35 -3.58 -28.47
C PHE A 411 -19.29 -2.25 -29.24
N LYS A 412 -18.19 -1.53 -29.08
CA LYS A 412 -17.95 -0.24 -29.76
C LYS A 412 -16.79 -0.36 -30.74
N LEU A 413 -16.99 0.14 -31.95
CA LEU A 413 -16.00 0.08 -33.03
C LEU A 413 -16.01 1.39 -33.82
N ASP A 414 -14.85 2.03 -33.86
CA ASP A 414 -14.62 3.32 -34.48
C ASP A 414 -13.42 3.25 -35.42
N ASP A 415 -13.55 3.81 -36.62
CA ASP A 415 -12.47 3.98 -37.59
C ASP A 415 -12.23 5.46 -37.91
N SER A 416 -11.28 5.74 -38.81
CA SER A 416 -11.00 7.09 -39.32
C SER A 416 -10.64 8.13 -38.24
N LEU A 417 -10.14 7.67 -37.10
CA LEU A 417 -9.72 8.50 -35.96
C LEU A 417 -8.40 9.24 -36.25
N THR A 418 -8.13 10.30 -35.48
CA THR A 418 -6.84 11.01 -35.53
C THR A 418 -5.99 10.61 -34.33
N VAL A 419 -4.82 10.00 -34.57
CA VAL A 419 -3.87 9.65 -33.51
C VAL A 419 -3.56 10.87 -32.65
N GLY A 420 -3.72 10.74 -31.33
CA GLY A 420 -3.52 11.85 -30.39
C GLY A 420 -4.80 12.61 -30.02
N SER A 421 -5.89 12.50 -30.79
CA SER A 421 -7.14 13.22 -30.52
C SER A 421 -8.06 12.46 -29.55
N SER A 422 -8.95 13.17 -28.87
CA SER A 422 -10.15 12.57 -28.28
C SER A 422 -11.09 12.06 -29.37
N TYR A 423 -11.86 11.02 -29.10
CA TYR A 423 -13.00 10.59 -29.91
C TYR A 423 -14.16 10.09 -29.02
N ALA A 424 -15.33 9.88 -29.61
CA ALA A 424 -16.53 9.40 -28.93
C ALA A 424 -16.85 7.97 -29.40
N PRO A 425 -16.66 6.93 -28.57
CA PRO A 425 -16.81 5.55 -29.02
C PRO A 425 -18.25 5.18 -29.42
N THR A 426 -18.45 4.71 -30.65
CA THR A 426 -19.77 4.39 -31.22
C THR A 426 -20.15 2.93 -30.99
N THR A 427 -21.32 2.70 -30.39
CA THR A 427 -21.86 1.34 -30.21
C THR A 427 -22.29 0.75 -31.54
N ARG A 428 -21.94 -0.53 -31.78
CA ARG A 428 -22.39 -1.32 -32.93
C ARG A 428 -23.31 -2.47 -32.52
N MET A 429 -23.13 -3.01 -31.32
CA MET A 429 -23.95 -4.09 -30.77
C MET A 429 -24.12 -3.92 -29.26
N VAL A 430 -25.30 -4.29 -28.76
CA VAL A 430 -25.62 -4.37 -27.33
C VAL A 430 -26.24 -5.74 -27.02
N ILE A 431 -26.00 -6.25 -25.81
CA ILE A 431 -26.79 -7.33 -25.21
C ILE A 431 -27.28 -6.88 -23.84
N ASP A 432 -28.59 -6.84 -23.61
CA ASP A 432 -29.17 -6.41 -22.33
C ASP A 432 -29.27 -7.53 -21.27
N MET A 433 -29.75 -7.20 -20.07
CA MET A 433 -29.96 -8.18 -18.99
C MET A 433 -31.21 -9.05 -19.14
N ALA A 434 -32.10 -8.76 -20.09
CA ALA A 434 -33.17 -9.67 -20.49
C ALA A 434 -32.69 -10.71 -21.52
N GLY A 435 -31.51 -10.49 -22.12
CA GLY A 435 -30.92 -11.32 -23.16
C GLY A 435 -31.23 -10.84 -24.59
N ASN A 436 -31.78 -9.64 -24.74
CA ASN A 436 -32.06 -9.03 -26.03
C ASN A 436 -30.77 -8.53 -26.68
N VAL A 437 -30.63 -8.76 -27.99
CA VAL A 437 -29.49 -8.33 -28.79
C VAL A 437 -29.90 -7.18 -29.71
N GLY A 438 -29.30 -6.01 -29.56
CA GLY A 438 -29.42 -4.91 -30.52
C GLY A 438 -28.20 -4.84 -31.42
N ILE A 439 -28.40 -4.73 -32.74
CA ILE A 439 -27.33 -4.42 -33.70
C ILE A 439 -27.69 -3.07 -34.34
N GLY A 440 -26.84 -2.06 -34.17
CA GLY A 440 -27.15 -0.67 -34.46
C GLY A 440 -28.16 -0.03 -33.49
N ASP A 441 -29.09 -0.81 -32.94
CA ASP A 441 -29.95 -0.40 -31.82
C ASP A 441 -29.22 -0.44 -30.48
N ASN A 442 -29.53 0.52 -29.60
CA ASN A 442 -29.02 0.58 -28.22
C ASN A 442 -30.12 0.28 -27.18
N SER A 443 -31.33 -0.02 -27.64
CA SER A 443 -32.57 -0.15 -26.88
C SER A 443 -33.46 -1.28 -27.45
N PRO A 444 -32.91 -2.51 -27.66
CA PRO A 444 -33.64 -3.58 -28.33
C PRO A 444 -34.94 -3.95 -27.59
N ASP A 445 -36.08 -3.87 -28.28
CA ASP A 445 -37.39 -4.26 -27.73
C ASP A 445 -37.79 -5.72 -28.02
N ALA A 446 -36.97 -6.41 -28.82
CA ALA A 446 -37.05 -7.82 -29.16
C ALA A 446 -35.74 -8.57 -28.87
N LEU A 447 -35.81 -9.90 -28.74
CA LEU A 447 -34.64 -10.77 -28.50
C LEU A 447 -33.50 -10.58 -29.52
N LEU A 448 -33.83 -10.18 -30.75
CA LEU A 448 -32.91 -9.64 -31.73
C LEU A 448 -33.60 -8.47 -32.44
N GLU A 449 -33.04 -7.27 -32.32
CA GLU A 449 -33.43 -6.09 -33.08
C GLU A 449 -32.23 -5.58 -33.89
N ILE A 450 -32.48 -5.18 -35.15
CA ILE A 450 -31.46 -4.59 -36.02
C ILE A 450 -31.99 -3.27 -36.57
N SER A 451 -31.29 -2.19 -36.23
CA SER A 451 -31.70 -0.81 -36.45
C SER A 451 -30.53 -0.05 -37.06
N GLU A 452 -30.57 0.16 -38.38
CA GLU A 452 -29.49 0.83 -39.11
C GLU A 452 -30.05 1.72 -40.24
N GLU A 453 -29.44 2.88 -40.46
CA GLU A 453 -29.67 3.72 -41.65
C GLU A 453 -28.84 3.25 -42.88
N GLY A 454 -28.34 2.00 -42.84
CA GLY A 454 -27.56 1.35 -43.90
C GLY A 454 -28.42 0.71 -45.00
N THR A 455 -27.84 -0.07 -45.91
CA THR A 455 -28.55 -0.53 -47.14
C THR A 455 -29.38 -1.80 -47.00
N THR A 456 -29.15 -2.65 -45.98
CA THR A 456 -29.92 -3.89 -45.74
C THR A 456 -29.95 -4.26 -44.24
N PRO A 457 -31.03 -3.98 -43.49
CA PRO A 457 -31.08 -4.25 -42.04
C PRO A 457 -31.01 -5.73 -41.65
N PHE A 458 -31.39 -6.67 -42.52
CA PHE A 458 -31.23 -8.11 -42.24
C PHE A 458 -30.94 -8.91 -43.51
N MET A 459 -29.99 -9.85 -43.42
CA MET A 459 -29.58 -10.71 -44.52
C MET A 459 -29.13 -12.08 -44.04
N ILE A 460 -29.55 -13.14 -44.75
CA ILE A 460 -28.93 -14.47 -44.72
C ILE A 460 -28.41 -14.75 -46.13
N SER A 461 -27.09 -14.81 -46.29
CA SER A 461 -26.42 -15.20 -47.54
C SER A 461 -25.89 -16.63 -47.47
N ASN A 462 -25.47 -17.19 -48.61
CA ASN A 462 -24.80 -18.49 -48.70
C ASN A 462 -23.27 -18.38 -48.76
N GLY A 463 -22.71 -17.25 -48.28
CA GLY A 463 -21.28 -16.92 -48.20
C GLY A 463 -21.03 -15.41 -48.31
N ASP A 464 -19.77 -15.00 -48.40
CA ASP A 464 -19.36 -13.65 -48.02
C ASP A 464 -19.60 -12.54 -49.08
N GLU A 465 -19.62 -12.87 -50.38
CA GLU A 465 -19.83 -11.90 -51.46
C GLU A 465 -20.64 -12.45 -52.65
N GLY A 466 -21.56 -11.62 -53.19
CA GLY A 466 -22.06 -11.71 -54.58
C GLY A 466 -22.89 -12.94 -55.00
N ASN A 467 -23.30 -13.78 -54.06
CA ASN A 467 -23.74 -15.17 -54.30
C ASN A 467 -25.27 -15.41 -54.16
N GLY A 468 -26.04 -14.37 -53.87
CA GLY A 468 -27.50 -14.41 -53.78
C GLY A 468 -28.00 -14.75 -52.38
N ASN A 469 -28.88 -13.89 -51.86
CA ASN A 469 -29.35 -13.99 -50.48
C ASN A 469 -30.51 -14.99 -50.39
N PHE A 470 -30.46 -15.89 -49.40
CA PHE A 470 -31.60 -16.75 -49.07
C PHE A 470 -32.77 -15.91 -48.59
N MET A 471 -32.49 -14.95 -47.70
CA MET A 471 -33.46 -14.02 -47.15
C MET A 471 -32.82 -12.63 -47.00
N ILE A 472 -33.54 -11.59 -47.38
CA ILE A 472 -33.14 -10.20 -47.22
C ILE A 472 -34.35 -9.36 -46.80
N VAL A 473 -34.17 -8.50 -45.80
CA VAL A 473 -35.06 -7.38 -45.54
C VAL A 473 -34.34 -6.12 -46.02
N THR A 474 -34.93 -5.40 -46.96
CA THR A 474 -34.37 -4.13 -47.46
C THR A 474 -34.81 -2.95 -46.59
N THR A 475 -34.15 -1.80 -46.74
CA THR A 475 -34.55 -0.52 -46.13
C THR A 475 -35.97 -0.09 -46.47
N SER A 476 -36.55 -0.60 -47.56
CA SER A 476 -37.95 -0.34 -47.94
C SER A 476 -38.95 -1.25 -47.20
N GLY A 477 -38.49 -2.11 -46.28
CA GLY A 477 -39.31 -3.09 -45.57
C GLY A 477 -39.74 -4.30 -46.41
N ASN A 478 -39.20 -4.45 -47.62
CA ASN A 478 -39.54 -5.56 -48.50
C ASN A 478 -38.71 -6.81 -48.13
N LEU A 479 -39.40 -7.94 -47.94
CA LEU A 479 -38.82 -9.26 -47.75
C LEU A 479 -38.55 -9.91 -49.10
N GLY A 480 -37.28 -10.08 -49.46
CA GLY A 480 -36.83 -10.88 -50.60
C GLY A 480 -36.44 -12.28 -50.15
N ILE A 481 -36.92 -13.30 -50.86
CA ILE A 481 -36.48 -14.70 -50.72
C ILE A 481 -35.98 -15.15 -52.09
N GLY A 482 -34.73 -15.58 -52.19
CA GLY A 482 -34.08 -15.92 -53.46
C GLY A 482 -33.80 -14.73 -54.40
N THR A 483 -33.93 -13.49 -53.92
CA THR A 483 -33.68 -12.26 -54.68
C THR A 483 -33.13 -11.14 -53.79
N THR A 484 -32.21 -10.34 -54.32
CA THR A 484 -31.63 -9.17 -53.64
C THR A 484 -32.38 -7.87 -53.93
N SER A 485 -33.29 -7.87 -54.90
CA SER A 485 -34.05 -6.70 -55.36
C SER A 485 -35.57 -6.96 -55.31
N PRO A 486 -36.17 -7.08 -54.11
CA PRO A 486 -37.60 -7.34 -53.97
C PRO A 486 -38.45 -6.13 -54.42
N THR A 487 -39.28 -6.35 -55.45
CA THR A 487 -40.18 -5.33 -56.05
C THR A 487 -41.57 -5.29 -55.40
N ALA A 488 -41.82 -6.15 -54.41
CA ALA A 488 -43.04 -6.24 -53.62
C ALA A 488 -42.67 -6.50 -52.15
N THR A 489 -43.61 -6.22 -51.23
CA THR A 489 -43.42 -6.40 -49.77
C THR A 489 -42.99 -7.81 -49.38
N LEU A 490 -43.46 -8.82 -50.12
CA LEU A 490 -42.89 -10.16 -50.15
C LEU A 490 -42.63 -10.51 -51.62
N HIS A 491 -41.36 -10.67 -52.00
CA HIS A 491 -40.96 -11.14 -53.33
C HIS A 491 -40.18 -12.45 -53.19
N ILE A 492 -40.85 -13.55 -53.50
CA ILE A 492 -40.24 -14.88 -53.55
C ILE A 492 -39.87 -15.16 -55.00
N VAL A 493 -38.59 -15.44 -55.25
CA VAL A 493 -38.08 -15.91 -56.54
C VAL A 493 -37.56 -17.32 -56.34
N ASP A 494 -38.18 -18.29 -57.01
CA ASP A 494 -37.69 -19.65 -56.99
C ASP A 494 -36.40 -19.77 -57.79
N THR A 495 -35.42 -20.44 -57.17
CA THR A 495 -34.10 -20.72 -57.71
C THR A 495 -33.81 -22.24 -57.80
N THR A 496 -34.80 -23.08 -57.43
CA THR A 496 -34.62 -24.52 -57.14
C THR A 496 -35.78 -25.44 -57.60
N ASN A 497 -36.78 -24.93 -58.31
CA ASN A 497 -37.94 -25.66 -58.87
C ASN A 497 -38.82 -26.32 -57.78
N GLN A 498 -39.27 -25.51 -56.81
CA GLN A 498 -40.08 -25.92 -55.65
C GLN A 498 -41.45 -25.22 -55.61
N ASP A 499 -42.29 -25.50 -54.60
CA ASP A 499 -43.48 -24.69 -54.33
C ASP A 499 -43.04 -23.27 -53.90
N LEU A 500 -43.46 -22.23 -54.64
CA LEU A 500 -43.12 -20.82 -54.44
C LEU A 500 -43.75 -20.25 -53.16
N PHE A 501 -45.00 -20.63 -52.88
CA PHE A 501 -45.71 -20.26 -51.67
C PHE A 501 -46.70 -21.36 -51.33
N ARG A 502 -46.68 -21.84 -50.09
CA ARG A 502 -47.50 -22.96 -49.64
C ARG A 502 -48.03 -22.69 -48.24
N VAL A 503 -49.30 -23.02 -48.04
CA VAL A 503 -49.98 -22.96 -46.74
C VAL A 503 -50.65 -24.31 -46.53
N ASP A 504 -50.08 -25.07 -45.61
CA ASP A 504 -50.60 -26.35 -45.13
C ASP A 504 -51.42 -26.18 -43.84
N ASP A 505 -52.34 -27.09 -43.58
CA ASP A 505 -52.91 -27.28 -42.25
C ASP A 505 -51.95 -28.04 -41.31
N ASN A 506 -52.28 -28.11 -40.01
CA ASN A 506 -51.43 -28.74 -38.98
C ASN A 506 -51.56 -30.28 -38.95
N GLY A 507 -52.14 -30.89 -39.98
CA GLY A 507 -52.17 -32.33 -40.19
C GLY A 507 -50.84 -32.87 -40.72
N THR A 508 -50.48 -34.10 -40.33
CA THR A 508 -49.42 -34.82 -41.04
C THR A 508 -49.92 -35.17 -42.44
N ASP A 509 -49.19 -34.72 -43.47
CA ASP A 509 -49.51 -34.88 -44.89
C ASP A 509 -50.76 -34.12 -45.36
N ASP A 510 -50.76 -32.78 -45.26
CA ASP A 510 -51.79 -31.95 -45.91
C ASP A 510 -51.73 -32.13 -47.44
N THR A 511 -52.71 -32.88 -47.95
CA THR A 511 -52.95 -33.11 -49.37
C THR A 511 -53.84 -32.03 -50.00
N SER A 512 -54.33 -31.10 -49.18
CA SER A 512 -55.32 -30.07 -49.49
C SER A 512 -54.86 -28.60 -49.31
N PRO A 513 -53.58 -28.23 -49.50
CA PRO A 513 -53.08 -26.90 -49.18
C PRO A 513 -53.64 -25.81 -50.10
N PHE A 514 -53.35 -24.56 -49.74
CA PHE A 514 -53.18 -23.49 -50.72
C PHE A 514 -51.73 -23.49 -51.21
N VAL A 515 -51.50 -23.65 -52.52
CA VAL A 515 -50.15 -23.73 -53.09
C VAL A 515 -50.02 -22.89 -54.37
N ILE A 516 -48.89 -22.22 -54.52
CA ILE A 516 -48.41 -21.63 -55.76
C ILE A 516 -47.12 -22.36 -56.10
N ARG A 517 -47.08 -23.04 -57.25
CA ARG A 517 -45.91 -23.83 -57.68
C ARG A 517 -44.92 -22.98 -58.49
N ALA A 518 -43.68 -23.45 -58.68
CA ALA A 518 -42.67 -22.83 -59.55
C ALA A 518 -43.18 -22.44 -60.96
N ASP A 519 -44.11 -23.22 -61.53
CA ASP A 519 -44.73 -22.98 -62.83
C ASP A 519 -45.85 -21.90 -62.81
N GLY A 520 -46.13 -21.33 -61.64
CA GLY A 520 -47.18 -20.35 -61.39
C GLY A 520 -48.60 -20.92 -61.39
N ASN A 521 -48.79 -22.24 -61.24
CA ASN A 521 -50.11 -22.85 -61.05
C ASN A 521 -50.55 -22.75 -59.58
N VAL A 522 -51.83 -22.42 -59.36
CA VAL A 522 -52.43 -22.26 -58.04
C VAL A 522 -53.32 -23.46 -57.70
N GLY A 523 -53.02 -24.14 -56.59
CA GLY A 523 -53.87 -25.17 -55.99
C GLY A 523 -54.60 -24.65 -54.77
N ILE A 524 -55.87 -25.03 -54.61
CA ILE A 524 -56.65 -24.87 -53.37
C ILE A 524 -57.30 -26.22 -53.09
N GLY A 525 -57.01 -26.85 -51.95
CA GLY A 525 -57.46 -28.22 -51.71
C GLY A 525 -56.66 -29.27 -52.48
N THR A 526 -55.51 -28.92 -53.07
CA THR A 526 -54.64 -29.87 -53.79
C THR A 526 -53.18 -29.42 -53.85
N THR A 527 -52.26 -30.37 -53.66
CA THR A 527 -50.82 -30.20 -53.88
C THR A 527 -50.42 -30.24 -55.37
N GLY A 528 -51.29 -30.79 -56.22
CA GLY A 528 -51.03 -31.05 -57.63
C GLY A 528 -52.05 -30.38 -58.55
N PRO A 529 -52.11 -29.04 -58.61
CA PRO A 529 -52.88 -28.35 -59.64
C PRO A 529 -52.41 -28.79 -61.03
N GLY A 530 -53.33 -29.33 -61.82
CA GLY A 530 -53.10 -29.70 -63.23
C GLY A 530 -53.34 -28.53 -64.19
N GLU A 531 -53.99 -27.47 -63.70
CA GLU A 531 -54.34 -26.26 -64.44
C GLU A 531 -53.97 -25.02 -63.62
N LYS A 532 -53.96 -23.83 -64.26
CA LYS A 532 -53.56 -22.55 -63.66
C LYS A 532 -54.26 -22.21 -62.34
N LEU A 533 -55.52 -22.61 -62.17
CA LEU A 533 -56.22 -22.62 -60.90
C LEU A 533 -56.96 -23.95 -60.76
N THR A 534 -56.59 -24.78 -59.79
CA THR A 534 -57.28 -26.02 -59.46
C THR A 534 -57.85 -25.94 -58.05
N VAL A 535 -59.17 -26.08 -57.91
CA VAL A 535 -59.85 -26.10 -56.61
C VAL A 535 -60.52 -27.45 -56.38
N VAL A 536 -60.12 -28.15 -55.32
CA VAL A 536 -60.78 -29.40 -54.89
C VAL A 536 -61.72 -29.05 -53.74
N GLY A 537 -62.98 -28.77 -54.11
CA GLY A 537 -64.01 -28.35 -53.18
C GLY A 537 -65.12 -27.56 -53.87
N SER A 538 -66.07 -27.06 -53.09
CA SER A 538 -67.14 -26.19 -53.59
C SER A 538 -66.71 -24.73 -53.62
N ILE A 539 -66.90 -24.05 -54.76
CA ILE A 539 -66.65 -22.60 -54.90
C ILE A 539 -67.98 -21.85 -54.76
N ASN A 540 -68.04 -20.85 -53.88
CA ASN A 540 -69.17 -19.92 -53.79
C ASN A 540 -68.84 -18.61 -54.52
N LEU A 541 -69.62 -18.27 -55.56
CA LEU A 541 -69.44 -17.06 -56.37
C LEU A 541 -70.53 -16.03 -56.07
N ALA A 542 -70.41 -15.37 -54.93
CA ALA A 542 -71.31 -14.29 -54.55
C ALA A 542 -70.95 -12.98 -55.28
N SER A 543 -71.94 -12.36 -55.93
CA SER A 543 -71.80 -11.06 -56.60
C SER A 543 -73.04 -10.21 -56.41
N THR A 544 -72.87 -8.89 -56.29
CA THR A 544 -73.95 -7.91 -56.15
C THR A 544 -74.53 -7.42 -57.48
N ALA A 545 -73.93 -7.81 -58.62
CA ALA A 545 -74.39 -7.38 -59.95
C ALA A 545 -74.40 -8.54 -60.98
N ASN A 546 -73.26 -9.19 -61.22
CA ASN A 546 -73.15 -10.38 -62.08
C ASN A 546 -72.04 -11.30 -61.56
N GLY A 547 -72.30 -12.61 -61.48
CA GLY A 547 -71.29 -13.63 -61.21
C GLY A 547 -71.01 -14.43 -62.50
N TYR A 548 -69.74 -14.63 -62.85
CA TYR A 548 -69.36 -15.28 -64.10
C TYR A 548 -68.34 -16.40 -63.86
N ILE A 549 -68.50 -17.54 -64.54
CA ILE A 549 -67.46 -18.56 -64.73
C ILE A 549 -67.04 -18.50 -66.21
N GLY A 550 -66.22 -17.50 -66.53
CA GLY A 550 -65.76 -17.22 -67.89
C GLY A 550 -64.55 -18.04 -68.32
N TYR A 551 -64.43 -18.31 -69.63
CA TYR A 551 -63.21 -18.81 -70.26
C TYR A 551 -62.42 -17.65 -70.90
N ASP A 552 -63.14 -16.67 -71.50
CA ASP A 552 -62.62 -15.37 -71.91
C ASP A 552 -63.75 -14.31 -71.95
N ASN A 553 -63.43 -13.07 -72.34
CA ASN A 553 -64.39 -11.94 -72.42
C ASN A 553 -65.50 -12.09 -73.50
N ARG A 554 -65.57 -13.23 -74.21
CA ARG A 554 -66.54 -13.55 -75.27
C ARG A 554 -67.16 -14.94 -75.07
N ASN A 555 -66.50 -15.84 -74.35
CA ASN A 555 -66.93 -17.22 -74.12
C ASN A 555 -67.13 -17.49 -72.61
N ASN A 556 -68.39 -17.69 -72.20
CA ASN A 556 -68.78 -17.98 -70.81
C ASN A 556 -69.49 -19.34 -70.74
N ILE A 557 -69.14 -20.17 -69.75
CA ILE A 557 -69.72 -21.51 -69.59
C ILE A 557 -71.16 -21.44 -69.05
N ILE A 558 -71.46 -20.49 -68.16
CA ILE A 558 -72.80 -20.22 -67.64
C ILE A 558 -73.01 -18.70 -67.56
N PRO A 559 -73.47 -18.05 -68.66
CA PRO A 559 -73.78 -16.63 -68.64
C PRO A 559 -75.09 -16.36 -67.89
N TYR A 560 -75.00 -15.73 -66.72
CA TYR A 560 -76.12 -14.99 -66.13
C TYR A 560 -75.93 -13.51 -66.47
N SER A 561 -76.70 -13.02 -67.45
CA SER A 561 -76.70 -11.62 -67.89
C SER A 561 -78.12 -11.23 -68.27
N SER A 562 -78.55 -10.02 -67.91
CA SER A 562 -79.87 -9.48 -68.26
C SER A 562 -80.07 -9.18 -69.76
N THR A 563 -79.01 -9.31 -70.58
CA THR A 563 -78.92 -8.69 -71.91
C THR A 563 -78.51 -9.67 -73.02
N TYR A 564 -78.18 -10.93 -72.68
CA TYR A 564 -77.71 -11.93 -73.65
C TYR A 564 -78.32 -13.30 -73.39
N ASN A 565 -78.35 -14.13 -74.44
CA ASN A 565 -78.76 -15.52 -74.38
C ASN A 565 -78.07 -16.24 -73.21
N SER A 566 -78.86 -16.70 -72.25
CA SER A 566 -78.38 -17.29 -71.01
C SER A 566 -78.76 -18.78 -70.93
N PHE A 567 -77.77 -19.61 -70.59
CA PHE A 567 -78.02 -20.94 -70.04
C PHE A 567 -78.10 -20.77 -68.53
N ILE A 568 -79.29 -20.96 -67.97
CA ILE A 568 -79.55 -20.72 -66.55
C ILE A 568 -80.02 -21.99 -65.85
N ILE A 569 -79.50 -22.19 -64.65
CA ILE A 569 -80.04 -23.11 -63.65
C ILE A 569 -80.68 -22.23 -62.58
N GLN A 570 -81.96 -21.87 -62.78
CA GLN A 570 -82.66 -20.89 -61.95
C GLN A 570 -83.99 -21.44 -61.44
N GLN A 571 -84.33 -21.08 -60.21
CA GLN A 571 -85.67 -21.25 -59.68
C GLN A 571 -86.55 -20.12 -60.24
N ALA A 572 -87.54 -20.45 -61.06
CA ALA A 572 -88.46 -19.45 -61.58
C ALA A 572 -89.44 -18.99 -60.47
N PRO A 573 -89.92 -17.73 -60.48
CA PRO A 573 -90.81 -17.22 -59.43
C PRO A 573 -92.14 -17.98 -59.31
N GLU A 574 -92.61 -18.58 -60.42
CA GLU A 574 -93.89 -19.27 -60.48
C GLU A 574 -93.69 -20.75 -60.84
N ALA A 575 -93.80 -21.60 -59.82
CA ALA A 575 -94.06 -23.04 -59.86
C ALA A 575 -93.00 -24.03 -60.43
N GLY A 576 -91.73 -23.66 -60.67
CA GLY A 576 -90.72 -24.67 -61.06
C GLY A 576 -89.24 -24.30 -60.92
N ARG A 577 -88.41 -25.31 -60.68
CA ARG A 577 -86.94 -25.24 -60.81
C ARG A 577 -86.57 -25.72 -62.21
N PHE A 578 -85.86 -24.92 -62.99
CA PHE A 578 -85.55 -25.26 -64.39
C PHE A 578 -84.05 -25.19 -64.70
N ILE A 579 -83.60 -26.09 -65.57
CA ILE A 579 -82.38 -25.93 -66.36
C ILE A 579 -82.85 -25.50 -67.75
N GLY A 580 -82.45 -24.34 -68.25
CA GLY A 580 -83.00 -23.87 -69.52
C GLY A 580 -82.23 -22.77 -70.21
N PHE A 581 -82.60 -22.58 -71.47
CA PHE A 581 -82.08 -21.56 -72.37
C PHE A 581 -83.11 -20.45 -72.54
N ARG A 582 -82.72 -19.21 -72.26
CA ARG A 582 -83.50 -18.00 -72.57
C ARG A 582 -82.68 -17.06 -73.42
N PRO A 583 -83.23 -16.46 -74.49
CA PRO A 583 -82.51 -15.46 -75.28
C PRO A 583 -82.34 -14.12 -74.54
N ASP A 584 -83.25 -13.84 -73.61
CA ASP A 584 -83.33 -12.61 -72.82
C ASP A 584 -84.03 -12.90 -71.47
N ASN A 585 -84.53 -11.87 -70.78
CA ASN A 585 -85.36 -12.02 -69.58
C ASN A 585 -86.78 -12.60 -69.85
N GLY A 586 -87.10 -12.97 -71.10
CA GLY A 586 -88.38 -13.54 -71.52
C GLY A 586 -88.54 -15.03 -71.17
N ALA A 587 -89.38 -15.72 -71.95
CA ALA A 587 -89.72 -17.11 -71.71
C ALA A 587 -88.56 -18.07 -72.06
N PHE A 588 -88.58 -19.27 -71.47
CA PHE A 588 -87.67 -20.35 -71.88
C PHE A 588 -87.99 -20.82 -73.30
N VAL A 589 -87.00 -20.73 -74.19
CA VAL A 589 -87.05 -21.36 -75.52
C VAL A 589 -86.88 -22.87 -75.38
N MET A 590 -86.13 -23.31 -74.37
CA MET A 590 -86.09 -24.70 -73.92
C MET A 590 -85.89 -24.72 -72.41
N ALA A 591 -86.69 -25.51 -71.70
CA ALA A 591 -86.60 -25.73 -70.26
C ALA A 591 -86.73 -27.21 -69.94
N ILE A 592 -85.85 -27.72 -69.09
CA ILE A 592 -86.04 -28.98 -68.40
C ILE A 592 -86.61 -28.65 -67.02
N ASP A 593 -87.83 -29.08 -66.76
CA ASP A 593 -88.41 -29.05 -65.41
C ASP A 593 -87.64 -30.07 -64.56
N THR A 594 -86.89 -29.57 -63.58
CA THR A 594 -86.06 -30.43 -62.71
C THR A 594 -86.87 -31.14 -61.62
N THR A 595 -88.17 -30.86 -61.51
CA THR A 595 -89.08 -31.58 -60.59
C THR A 595 -89.73 -32.79 -61.25
N THR A 596 -90.08 -32.71 -62.53
CA THR A 596 -90.65 -33.84 -63.31
C THR A 596 -89.67 -34.54 -64.23
N GLY A 597 -88.54 -33.91 -64.56
CA GLY A 597 -87.56 -34.39 -65.56
C GLY A 597 -88.01 -34.21 -67.02
N ASN A 598 -89.14 -33.53 -67.25
CA ASN A 598 -89.71 -33.33 -68.58
C ASN A 598 -89.04 -32.15 -69.30
N VAL A 599 -88.84 -32.28 -70.61
CA VAL A 599 -88.25 -31.25 -71.48
C VAL A 599 -89.37 -30.50 -72.21
N GLY A 600 -89.52 -29.21 -71.93
CA GLY A 600 -90.29 -28.27 -72.74
C GLY A 600 -89.41 -27.56 -73.77
N ILE A 601 -89.89 -27.47 -75.01
CA ILE A 601 -89.32 -26.60 -76.06
C ILE A 601 -90.44 -25.65 -76.47
N GLY A 602 -90.22 -24.33 -76.32
CA GLY A 602 -91.24 -23.29 -76.43
C GLY A 602 -92.27 -23.27 -75.29
N THR A 603 -92.10 -24.10 -74.26
CA THR A 603 -93.02 -24.20 -73.11
C THR A 603 -92.28 -24.55 -71.82
N THR A 604 -92.87 -24.18 -70.68
CA THR A 604 -92.36 -24.45 -69.32
C THR A 604 -93.24 -25.41 -68.53
N THR A 605 -94.37 -25.84 -69.10
CA THR A 605 -95.34 -26.76 -68.50
C THR A 605 -95.48 -28.03 -69.36
N PRO A 606 -94.40 -28.81 -69.55
CA PRO A 606 -94.40 -29.97 -70.42
C PRO A 606 -95.34 -31.07 -69.93
N LEU A 607 -96.41 -31.32 -70.71
CA LEU A 607 -97.44 -32.33 -70.45
C LEU A 607 -96.96 -33.78 -70.61
N ALA A 608 -95.79 -33.96 -71.25
CA ALA A 608 -95.12 -35.24 -71.45
C ALA A 608 -93.59 -35.07 -71.41
N ARG A 609 -92.85 -36.20 -71.39
CA ARG A 609 -91.38 -36.26 -71.25
C ARG A 609 -90.61 -35.34 -72.19
N ILE A 610 -91.10 -35.18 -73.41
CA ILE A 610 -90.73 -34.08 -74.31
C ILE A 610 -92.04 -33.45 -74.77
N SER A 611 -92.17 -32.14 -74.57
CA SER A 611 -93.30 -31.33 -75.04
C SER A 611 -92.75 -30.21 -75.90
N VAL A 612 -92.95 -30.30 -77.20
CA VAL A 612 -92.59 -29.22 -78.13
C VAL A 612 -93.86 -28.42 -78.42
N GLN A 613 -93.81 -27.13 -78.13
CA GLN A 613 -94.89 -26.19 -78.37
C GLN A 613 -94.37 -25.07 -79.26
N GLY A 614 -94.50 -25.26 -80.58
CA GLY A 614 -94.14 -24.27 -81.58
C GLY A 614 -95.29 -23.31 -81.89
N GLY A 615 -94.95 -22.11 -82.37
CA GLY A 615 -95.90 -21.15 -82.97
C GLY A 615 -95.87 -21.12 -84.49
N GLY A 616 -95.20 -22.07 -85.14
CA GLY A 616 -95.00 -22.14 -86.60
C GLY A 616 -95.78 -23.28 -87.26
N ASN A 617 -95.58 -23.45 -88.57
CA ASN A 617 -96.29 -24.46 -89.39
C ASN A 617 -95.97 -25.91 -88.99
N ASP A 618 -94.74 -26.15 -88.51
CA ASP A 618 -94.25 -27.46 -88.09
C ASP A 618 -93.92 -27.43 -86.59
N VAL A 619 -94.34 -28.45 -85.86
CA VAL A 619 -94.11 -28.56 -84.40
C VAL A 619 -92.89 -29.44 -84.09
N LEU A 620 -92.65 -30.47 -84.90
CA LEU A 620 -91.44 -31.29 -84.81
C LEU A 620 -90.98 -31.71 -86.22
N LYS A 621 -89.75 -31.35 -86.58
CA LYS A 621 -89.09 -31.83 -87.80
C LYS A 621 -87.82 -32.61 -87.49
N LEU A 622 -87.79 -33.84 -87.95
CA LEU A 622 -86.62 -34.72 -87.98
C LEU A 622 -86.18 -34.83 -89.45
N ALA A 623 -85.11 -34.15 -89.81
CA ALA A 623 -84.47 -34.29 -91.12
C ALA A 623 -83.22 -35.18 -91.01
N SER A 624 -82.84 -35.78 -92.13
CA SER A 624 -81.54 -36.42 -92.31
C SER A 624 -80.43 -35.38 -92.20
N SER A 625 -79.18 -35.81 -91.97
CA SER A 625 -78.01 -34.94 -92.03
C SER A 625 -77.77 -34.30 -93.42
N LEU A 626 -78.49 -34.74 -94.45
CA LEU A 626 -78.51 -34.18 -95.80
C LEU A 626 -79.72 -33.24 -96.02
N GLY A 627 -80.44 -32.86 -94.96
CA GLY A 627 -81.62 -31.99 -95.03
C GLY A 627 -82.90 -32.64 -95.56
N THR A 628 -82.91 -33.96 -95.76
CA THR A 628 -84.09 -34.70 -96.26
C THR A 628 -85.07 -34.95 -95.11
N GLU A 629 -86.30 -34.45 -95.16
CA GLU A 629 -87.26 -34.68 -94.07
C GLU A 629 -87.59 -36.18 -93.91
N LEU A 630 -87.29 -36.73 -92.73
CA LEU A 630 -87.49 -38.14 -92.37
C LEU A 630 -88.77 -38.34 -91.57
N VAL A 631 -89.06 -37.41 -90.65
CA VAL A 631 -90.35 -37.28 -89.96
C VAL A 631 -90.69 -35.81 -89.85
N THR A 632 -91.85 -35.38 -90.34
CA THR A 632 -92.41 -34.07 -89.98
C THR A 632 -93.75 -34.24 -89.27
N VAL A 633 -93.94 -33.49 -88.18
CA VAL A 633 -95.20 -33.34 -87.47
C VAL A 633 -95.66 -31.90 -87.67
N GLN A 634 -96.69 -31.74 -88.50
CA GLN A 634 -97.30 -30.44 -88.74
C GLN A 634 -98.16 -30.01 -87.55
N ASN A 635 -98.48 -28.71 -87.46
CA ASN A 635 -99.24 -28.14 -86.34
C ASN A 635 -100.71 -28.59 -86.28
N ASP A 636 -101.21 -29.28 -87.32
CA ASP A 636 -102.51 -29.96 -87.34
C ASP A 636 -102.45 -31.42 -86.84
N GLY A 637 -101.26 -31.93 -86.52
CA GLY A 637 -101.02 -33.28 -86.03
C GLY A 637 -100.67 -34.31 -87.10
N ASN A 638 -100.61 -33.93 -88.39
CA ASN A 638 -100.25 -34.87 -89.46
C ASN A 638 -98.76 -35.27 -89.39
N VAL A 639 -98.48 -36.58 -89.49
CA VAL A 639 -97.14 -37.17 -89.32
C VAL A 639 -96.68 -37.84 -90.62
N GLY A 640 -95.73 -37.21 -91.31
CA GLY A 640 -95.20 -37.70 -92.59
C GLY A 640 -93.86 -38.37 -92.38
N ILE A 641 -93.71 -39.61 -92.84
CA ILE A 641 -92.47 -40.38 -92.73
C ILE A 641 -91.85 -40.54 -94.12
N GLY A 642 -90.64 -39.99 -94.32
CA GLY A 642 -89.96 -39.95 -95.62
C GLY A 642 -90.63 -39.03 -96.65
N THR A 643 -91.55 -38.16 -96.22
CA THR A 643 -92.25 -37.16 -97.06
C THR A 643 -92.24 -35.81 -96.37
N THR A 644 -92.04 -34.75 -97.16
CA THR A 644 -92.21 -33.33 -96.75
C THR A 644 -93.68 -32.89 -96.74
N SER A 645 -94.58 -33.78 -97.13
CA SER A 645 -96.04 -33.59 -97.16
C SER A 645 -96.71 -34.88 -96.66
N PRO A 646 -96.88 -35.00 -95.33
CA PRO A 646 -97.68 -36.02 -94.64
C PRO A 646 -99.03 -36.32 -95.30
#